data_AF-B1J7E3-F1
#
_entry.id   AF-B1J7E3-F1
#
_cell.length_a   1.000
_cell.length_b   1.000
_cell.length_c   1.000
_cell.angle_alpha   90.00
_cell.angle_beta   90.00
_cell.angle_gamma   90.00
#
_symmetry.space_group_name_H-M   'P 1'
#
loop_
_entity.id
_entity.type
_entity.pdbx_description
1 polymer ?
#
loop_
_entity_poly.entity_id
_entity_poly.type
_entity_poly.pdbx_seq_one_letter_code
_entity_poly.pdbx_strand_id
1 'polypeptide(L)'
;MIFFQGKRIFSAIFDMDGTMFDTERLRFKTLKQASLEIAGKALSEQTLIGSLGLSAKKAEALAKAHNGDDFPYARIRQRADELELEYVRNHGVPIKAGLLEVLERLRKSGLTMAVATSSRRAIAEEYLINANVLKYFDITVCGDEVSQGKPHPEIFLRAATALNCEPSQCFMVEDSENGMLSAIRAEGQAILIEDIKPPAAEVKAGALKAYRSMNEFLADLSECVPDLGMPQLEEPFPASLNQFRVGIHGFGAIGGGYLTQVFSHWDGYTRPCEIIAATRSRMLRETVSAFGRYSVRYGATSFDQTIENVRMIDMDDAEAVIDMYNAAEIIGLSLPEQAIRKQAKVIAQGLLRRFERRGRDLTILIVLNKIGGAAFVRLHVQAELELLCTPDITQQILQKTHFAETVVSRIVSKLSNEALVRQLRIKSQMFQNSLDDEPAPASKPSAPVPEYERLICRFRPFAQSSNAMSQLHLILFNSEPDMPLYVERGSDLLERLRQVKTVADIAQIQVIKNRLWNGPHAIIAWYASLLGYDWVGQAMGDDRVSELAERLISQEVAPALVAENADMAEAVRDFASTFLERCKTSFKDPCARVGRDPLRKLQRNERILSSIDLAHKHGIETPGLAFGAALGIHYALRCKDSKDLEAQTIKRLYQENGESVEAVLTHKGDYNGKPYPGLDPVGDATLIEAIAGNFRQLQQEQDSLMYAAK
;
A
#
# COMPACT_ATOMS: atom_id res chain seq x y z
N MET A 1 12.10 -19.03 12.50
CA MET A 1 11.54 -19.38 13.83
C MET A 1 10.57 -18.29 14.24
N ILE A 2 9.41 -18.67 14.78
CA ILE A 2 8.43 -17.73 15.37
C ILE A 2 8.12 -18.15 16.81
N PHE A 3 7.57 -17.22 17.59
CA PHE A 3 7.10 -17.47 18.95
C PHE A 3 5.57 -17.39 18.98
N PHE A 4 4.90 -18.51 19.21
CA PHE A 4 3.46 -18.63 19.09
C PHE A 4 2.88 -19.29 20.34
N GLN A 5 1.95 -18.61 21.04
CA GLN A 5 1.32 -19.13 22.28
C GLN A 5 2.34 -19.65 23.31
N GLY A 6 3.46 -18.95 23.49
CA GLY A 6 4.51 -19.36 24.43
C GLY A 6 5.47 -20.44 23.92
N LYS A 7 5.33 -20.89 22.67
CA LYS A 7 6.13 -21.96 22.05
C LYS A 7 7.03 -21.43 20.95
N ARG A 8 8.22 -22.03 20.81
CA ARG A 8 9.13 -21.77 19.68
C ARG A 8 8.79 -22.72 18.55
N ILE A 9 8.47 -22.17 17.38
CA ILE A 9 8.10 -22.94 16.19
C ILE A 9 9.16 -22.75 15.12
N PHE A 10 9.65 -23.87 14.59
CA PHE A 10 10.69 -23.92 13.55
C PHE A 10 10.18 -24.49 12.24
N SER A 11 9.14 -25.32 12.30
CA SER A 11 8.59 -25.99 11.13
C SER A 11 7.07 -26.00 11.13
N ALA A 12 6.47 -26.11 9.95
CA ALA A 12 5.03 -26.32 9.81
C ALA A 12 4.74 -27.49 8.87
N ILE A 13 3.99 -28.46 9.37
CA ILE A 13 3.60 -29.67 8.65
C ILE A 13 2.11 -29.59 8.40
N PHE A 14 1.70 -29.58 7.14
CA PHE A 14 0.32 -29.44 6.72
C PHE A 14 -0.24 -30.79 6.27
N ASP A 15 -1.44 -31.14 6.72
CA ASP A 15 -2.26 -32.04 5.94
C ASP A 15 -2.75 -31.37 4.65
N MET A 16 -3.12 -32.18 3.65
CA MET A 16 -3.52 -31.70 2.34
C MET A 16 -5.04 -31.64 2.17
N ASP A 17 -5.74 -32.75 2.40
CA ASP A 17 -7.15 -32.96 2.00
C ASP A 17 -8.07 -32.51 3.13
N GLY A 18 -8.89 -31.48 2.90
CA GLY A 18 -9.69 -30.88 3.97
C GLY A 18 -8.93 -29.82 4.79
N THR A 19 -7.59 -29.74 4.68
CA THR A 19 -6.79 -28.70 5.33
C THR A 19 -6.28 -27.63 4.36
N MET A 20 -5.58 -28.03 3.30
CA MET A 20 -5.06 -27.10 2.28
C MET A 20 -6.03 -26.93 1.12
N PHE A 21 -6.66 -28.03 0.72
CA PHE A 21 -7.57 -28.06 -0.42
C PHE A 21 -8.98 -28.45 0.03
N ASP A 22 -10.00 -27.84 -0.59
CA ASP A 22 -11.41 -28.14 -0.36
C ASP A 22 -11.85 -29.38 -1.17
N THR A 23 -11.02 -30.42 -1.14
CA THR A 23 -11.19 -31.66 -1.90
C THR A 23 -12.34 -32.51 -1.36
N GLU A 24 -12.63 -32.46 -0.07
CA GLU A 24 -13.76 -33.20 0.52
C GLU A 24 -15.13 -32.72 0.01
N ARG A 25 -15.31 -31.41 -0.20
CA ARG A 25 -16.55 -30.88 -0.80
C ARG A 25 -16.66 -31.23 -2.28
N LEU A 26 -15.53 -31.19 -2.99
CA LEU A 26 -15.47 -31.66 -4.38
C LEU A 26 -15.83 -33.15 -4.44
N ARG A 27 -15.29 -33.96 -3.54
CA ARG A 27 -15.57 -35.40 -3.41
C ARG A 27 -17.03 -35.69 -3.14
N PHE A 28 -17.67 -34.93 -2.26
CA PHE A 28 -19.11 -35.05 -2.01
C PHE A 28 -19.92 -34.76 -3.26
N LYS A 29 -19.53 -33.72 -4.01
CA LYS A 29 -20.19 -33.35 -5.27
C LYS A 29 -20.06 -34.46 -6.32
N THR A 30 -18.85 -34.99 -6.51
CA THR A 30 -18.59 -36.05 -7.51
C THR A 30 -19.24 -37.37 -7.13
N LEU A 31 -19.25 -37.75 -5.85
CA LEU A 31 -19.97 -38.94 -5.37
C LEU A 31 -21.50 -38.80 -5.51
N LYS A 32 -22.08 -37.63 -5.22
CA LYS A 32 -23.51 -37.37 -5.46
C LYS A 32 -23.85 -37.49 -6.94
N GLN A 33 -23.02 -36.91 -7.80
CA GLN A 33 -23.22 -36.98 -9.24
C GLN A 33 -23.10 -38.42 -9.75
N ALA A 34 -22.01 -39.12 -9.42
CA ALA A 34 -21.78 -40.50 -9.85
C ALA A 34 -22.85 -41.48 -9.35
N SER A 35 -23.34 -41.30 -8.12
CA SER A 35 -24.43 -42.14 -7.58
C SER A 35 -25.76 -41.87 -8.28
N LEU A 36 -26.05 -40.62 -8.63
CA LEU A 36 -27.21 -40.29 -9.45
C LEU A 36 -27.10 -40.90 -10.86
N GLU A 37 -25.93 -40.82 -11.49
CA GLU A 37 -25.67 -41.36 -12.84
C GLU A 37 -25.80 -42.90 -12.88
N ILE A 38 -25.28 -43.61 -11.87
CA ILE A 38 -25.15 -45.08 -11.89
C ILE A 38 -26.32 -45.78 -11.18
N ALA A 39 -26.79 -45.24 -10.06
CA ALA A 39 -27.82 -45.87 -9.24
C ALA A 39 -29.18 -45.15 -9.31
N GLY A 40 -29.30 -44.08 -10.11
CA GLY A 40 -30.53 -43.30 -10.26
C GLY A 40 -30.91 -42.47 -9.02
N LYS A 41 -30.09 -42.50 -7.96
CA LYS A 41 -30.31 -41.76 -6.71
C LYS A 41 -28.98 -41.31 -6.13
N ALA A 42 -28.91 -40.03 -5.78
CA ALA A 42 -27.75 -39.47 -5.11
C ALA A 42 -27.57 -40.06 -3.70
N LEU A 43 -26.31 -40.31 -3.31
CA LEU A 43 -25.95 -40.65 -1.93
C LEU A 43 -26.44 -39.58 -0.96
N SER A 44 -27.01 -40.04 0.16
CA SER A 44 -27.46 -39.15 1.21
C SER A 44 -26.29 -38.40 1.85
N GLU A 45 -26.56 -37.20 2.35
CA GLU A 45 -25.57 -36.41 3.09
C GLU A 45 -25.07 -37.14 4.34
N GLN A 46 -25.94 -37.88 5.02
CA GLN A 46 -25.59 -38.72 6.17
C GLN A 46 -24.56 -39.81 5.78
N THR A 47 -24.72 -40.47 4.64
CA THR A 47 -23.75 -41.47 4.16
C THR A 47 -22.42 -40.83 3.79
N LEU A 48 -22.44 -39.65 3.16
CA LEU A 48 -21.22 -38.94 2.77
C LEU A 48 -20.44 -38.45 3.99
N ILE A 49 -21.11 -37.76 4.94
CA ILE A 49 -20.50 -37.32 6.20
C ILE A 49 -20.00 -38.51 7.02
N GLY A 50 -20.77 -39.60 7.08
CA GLY A 50 -20.36 -40.82 7.77
C GLY A 50 -19.18 -41.54 7.12
N SER A 51 -18.90 -41.28 5.84
CA SER A 51 -17.78 -41.86 5.10
C SER A 51 -16.46 -41.08 5.25
N LEU A 52 -16.51 -39.85 5.78
CA LEU A 52 -15.32 -39.03 6.02
C LEU A 52 -14.32 -39.74 6.93
N GLY A 53 -13.06 -39.81 6.50
CA GLY A 53 -11.97 -40.47 7.25
C GLY A 53 -12.08 -42.00 7.35
N LEU A 54 -13.03 -42.64 6.66
CA LEU A 54 -13.11 -44.10 6.58
C LEU A 54 -12.23 -44.67 5.46
N SER A 55 -11.75 -45.90 5.65
CA SER A 55 -11.13 -46.64 4.55
C SER A 55 -12.15 -46.95 3.46
N ALA A 56 -11.66 -47.09 2.24
CA ALA A 56 -12.39 -47.58 1.06
C ALA A 56 -13.46 -48.65 1.37
N LYS A 57 -13.02 -49.69 2.08
CA LYS A 57 -13.81 -50.87 2.42
C LYS A 57 -14.90 -50.56 3.46
N LYS A 58 -14.61 -49.69 4.42
CA LYS A 58 -15.57 -49.26 5.44
C LYS A 58 -16.62 -48.31 4.86
N ALA A 59 -16.21 -47.39 3.97
CA ALA A 59 -17.13 -46.51 3.26
C ALA A 59 -18.07 -47.30 2.35
N GLU A 60 -17.57 -48.33 1.67
CA GLU A 60 -18.41 -49.25 0.89
C GLU A 60 -19.41 -50.00 1.77
N ALA A 61 -18.97 -50.54 2.91
CA ALA A 61 -19.86 -51.22 3.84
C ALA A 61 -20.96 -50.28 4.38
N LEU A 62 -20.62 -49.03 4.71
CA LEU A 62 -21.58 -48.01 5.12
C LEU A 62 -22.58 -47.67 4.02
N ALA A 63 -22.11 -47.51 2.78
CA ALA A 63 -22.96 -47.23 1.64
C ALA A 63 -23.95 -48.38 1.37
N LYS A 64 -23.49 -49.63 1.46
CA LYS A 64 -24.34 -50.83 1.35
C LYS A 64 -25.33 -50.94 2.51
N ALA A 65 -24.91 -50.69 3.74
CA ALA A 65 -25.80 -50.69 4.90
C ALA A 65 -26.97 -49.69 4.76
N HIS A 66 -26.75 -48.54 4.12
CA HIS A 66 -27.79 -47.53 3.92
C HIS A 66 -28.61 -47.69 2.63
N ASN A 67 -28.11 -48.40 1.62
CA ASN A 67 -28.74 -48.44 0.28
C ASN A 67 -29.00 -49.86 -0.25
N GLY A 68 -28.67 -50.91 0.51
CA GLY A 68 -28.79 -52.32 0.14
C GLY A 68 -27.45 -52.96 -0.28
N ASP A 69 -27.35 -54.29 -0.13
CA ASP A 69 -26.10 -55.05 -0.40
C ASP A 69 -25.65 -54.99 -1.85
N ASP A 70 -26.60 -54.88 -2.79
CA ASP A 70 -26.34 -54.76 -4.23
C ASP A 70 -25.94 -53.34 -4.68
N PHE A 71 -25.80 -52.39 -3.75
CA PHE A 71 -25.46 -51.01 -4.09
C PHE A 71 -24.08 -50.93 -4.78
N PRO A 72 -23.99 -50.37 -6.01
CA PRO A 72 -22.78 -50.44 -6.84
C PRO A 72 -21.72 -49.39 -6.45
N TYR A 73 -21.39 -49.30 -5.15
CA TYR A 73 -20.50 -48.25 -4.61
C TYR A 73 -19.12 -48.24 -5.27
N ALA A 74 -18.54 -49.40 -5.60
CA ALA A 74 -17.24 -49.47 -6.26
C ALA A 74 -17.24 -48.76 -7.63
N ARG A 75 -18.30 -48.94 -8.43
CA ARG A 75 -18.46 -48.25 -9.73
C ARG A 75 -18.74 -46.76 -9.54
N ILE A 76 -19.57 -46.41 -8.56
CA ILE A 76 -19.85 -45.01 -8.20
C ILE A 76 -18.56 -44.29 -7.81
N ARG A 77 -17.72 -44.92 -7.01
CA ARG A 77 -16.45 -44.35 -6.58
C ARG A 77 -15.49 -44.17 -7.76
N GLN A 78 -15.36 -45.17 -8.62
CA GLN A 78 -14.53 -45.05 -9.82
C GLN A 78 -14.99 -43.89 -10.71
N ARG A 79 -16.30 -43.74 -10.92
CA ARG A 79 -16.86 -42.61 -11.67
C ARG A 79 -16.65 -41.28 -10.97
N ALA A 80 -16.74 -41.24 -9.64
CA ALA A 80 -16.44 -40.04 -8.87
C ALA A 80 -14.96 -39.64 -8.96
N ASP A 81 -14.03 -40.59 -8.98
CA ASP A 81 -12.59 -40.35 -9.20
C ASP A 81 -12.35 -39.70 -10.58
N GLU A 82 -13.04 -40.19 -11.64
CA GLU A 82 -12.97 -39.60 -12.98
C GLU A 82 -13.49 -38.16 -13.03
N LEU A 83 -14.66 -37.91 -12.41
CA LEU A 83 -15.28 -36.58 -12.36
C LEU A 83 -14.44 -35.57 -11.56
N GLU A 84 -13.77 -36.03 -10.51
CA GLU A 84 -12.87 -35.20 -9.71
C GLU A 84 -11.64 -34.79 -10.52
N LEU A 85 -11.04 -35.74 -11.24
CA LEU A 85 -9.91 -35.45 -12.13
C LEU A 85 -10.30 -34.50 -13.27
N GLU A 86 -11.49 -34.69 -13.86
CA GLU A 86 -12.05 -33.78 -14.86
C GLU A 86 -12.26 -32.37 -14.30
N TYR A 87 -12.77 -32.25 -13.08
CA TYR A 87 -12.97 -30.96 -12.42
C TYR A 87 -11.63 -30.24 -12.23
N VAL A 88 -10.63 -30.92 -11.67
CA VAL A 88 -9.30 -30.34 -11.39
C VAL A 88 -8.62 -29.90 -12.69
N ARG A 89 -8.71 -30.68 -13.77
CA ARG A 89 -8.14 -30.31 -15.08
C ARG A 89 -8.79 -29.07 -15.68
N ASN A 90 -10.09 -28.90 -15.49
CA ASN A 90 -10.85 -27.80 -16.09
C ASN A 90 -10.89 -26.53 -15.22
N HIS A 91 -10.77 -26.65 -13.90
CA HIS A 91 -10.98 -25.55 -12.95
C HIS A 91 -9.81 -25.30 -11.98
N GLY A 92 -8.79 -26.18 -11.98
CA GLY A 92 -7.73 -26.19 -10.99
C GLY A 92 -8.13 -26.88 -9.67
N VAL A 93 -7.15 -27.01 -8.78
CA VAL A 93 -7.36 -27.57 -7.43
C VAL A 93 -8.06 -26.52 -6.55
N PRO A 94 -9.10 -26.88 -5.80
CA PRO A 94 -9.81 -25.91 -4.95
C PRO A 94 -8.98 -25.57 -3.70
N ILE A 95 -8.27 -24.44 -3.72
CA ILE A 95 -7.43 -23.98 -2.61
C ILE A 95 -8.29 -23.34 -1.49
N LYS A 96 -8.04 -23.71 -0.22
CA LYS A 96 -8.69 -23.04 0.92
C LYS A 96 -8.22 -21.58 1.05
N ALA A 97 -9.17 -20.67 1.19
CA ALA A 97 -8.89 -19.24 1.31
C ALA A 97 -8.00 -18.95 2.53
N GLY A 98 -6.89 -18.24 2.32
CA GLY A 98 -5.88 -17.92 3.34
C GLY A 98 -4.64 -18.81 3.33
N LEU A 99 -4.64 -19.93 2.58
CA LEU A 99 -3.51 -20.86 2.56
C LEU A 99 -2.22 -20.24 2.04
N LEU A 100 -2.28 -19.55 0.89
CA LEU A 100 -1.09 -19.01 0.24
C LEU A 100 -0.39 -17.98 1.14
N GLU A 101 -1.19 -17.11 1.76
CA GLU A 101 -0.72 -16.11 2.70
C GLU A 101 -0.06 -16.74 3.92
N VAL A 102 -0.63 -17.83 4.45
CA VAL A 102 -0.01 -18.58 5.57
C VAL A 102 1.32 -19.20 5.14
N LEU A 103 1.37 -19.93 4.03
CA LEU A 103 2.60 -20.59 3.56
C LEU A 103 3.73 -19.58 3.34
N GLU A 104 3.41 -18.42 2.75
CA GLU A 104 4.38 -17.36 2.51
C GLU A 104 4.89 -16.71 3.79
N ARG A 105 3.97 -16.44 4.72
CA ARG A 105 4.31 -15.84 6.01
C ARG A 105 5.26 -16.74 6.79
N LEU A 106 4.98 -18.03 6.82
CA LEU A 106 5.82 -19.02 7.50
C LEU A 106 7.19 -19.14 6.79
N ARG A 107 7.21 -19.22 5.44
CA ARG A 107 8.46 -19.31 4.66
C ARG A 107 9.37 -18.11 4.90
N LYS A 108 8.84 -16.89 4.79
CA LYS A 108 9.62 -15.65 5.00
C LYS A 108 10.01 -15.43 6.45
N SER A 109 9.31 -16.05 7.40
CA SER A 109 9.73 -16.13 8.81
C SER A 109 10.80 -17.21 9.05
N GLY A 110 11.32 -17.82 7.99
CA GLY A 110 12.39 -18.80 8.00
C GLY A 110 11.98 -20.16 8.55
N LEU A 111 10.68 -20.53 8.50
CA LEU A 111 10.25 -21.87 8.87
C LEU A 111 10.47 -22.84 7.72
N THR A 112 10.80 -24.08 8.04
CA THR A 112 10.75 -25.21 7.09
C THR A 112 9.35 -25.81 7.05
N MET A 113 8.95 -26.33 5.90
CA MET A 113 7.57 -26.78 5.71
C MET A 113 7.50 -28.15 5.07
N ALA A 114 6.52 -28.95 5.50
CA ALA A 114 6.23 -30.23 4.88
C ALA A 114 4.73 -30.44 4.64
N VAL A 115 4.43 -31.34 3.70
CA VAL A 115 3.09 -31.93 3.55
C VAL A 115 3.11 -33.33 4.17
N ALA A 116 2.10 -33.67 4.95
CA ALA A 116 1.87 -35.00 5.54
C ALA A 116 0.44 -35.46 5.29
N THR A 117 0.23 -36.19 4.18
CA THR A 117 -1.09 -36.58 3.68
C THR A 117 -1.29 -38.09 3.63
N SER A 118 -2.53 -38.55 3.86
CA SER A 118 -2.90 -39.97 3.66
C SER A 118 -3.03 -40.35 2.17
N SER A 119 -2.98 -39.37 1.27
CA SER A 119 -3.00 -39.56 -0.18
C SER A 119 -1.69 -40.17 -0.69
N ARG A 120 -1.77 -40.89 -1.82
CA ARG A 120 -0.58 -41.47 -2.49
C ARG A 120 0.27 -40.36 -3.10
N ARG A 121 1.60 -40.53 -3.14
CA ARG A 121 2.54 -39.51 -3.64
C ARG A 121 2.18 -38.93 -4.99
N ALA A 122 1.83 -39.78 -5.96
CA ALA A 122 1.48 -39.32 -7.31
C ALA A 122 0.31 -38.32 -7.32
N ILE A 123 -0.71 -38.51 -6.46
CA ILE A 123 -1.87 -37.61 -6.36
C ILE A 123 -1.48 -36.33 -5.62
N ALA A 124 -0.75 -36.47 -4.51
CA ALA A 124 -0.33 -35.33 -3.71
C ALA A 124 0.53 -34.35 -4.51
N GLU A 125 1.54 -34.85 -5.24
CA GLU A 125 2.41 -34.01 -6.07
C GLU A 125 1.63 -33.34 -7.22
N GLU A 126 0.72 -34.07 -7.89
CA GLU A 126 -0.14 -33.49 -8.93
C GLU A 126 -0.96 -32.31 -8.39
N TYR A 127 -1.54 -32.44 -7.19
CA TYR A 127 -2.35 -31.38 -6.59
C TYR A 127 -1.49 -30.18 -6.17
N LEU A 128 -0.35 -30.43 -5.53
CA LEU A 128 0.57 -29.37 -5.08
C LEU A 128 1.18 -28.59 -6.26
N ILE A 129 1.49 -29.26 -7.37
CA ILE A 129 2.01 -28.63 -8.60
C ILE A 129 0.91 -27.81 -9.27
N ASN A 130 -0.29 -28.38 -9.47
CA ASN A 130 -1.40 -27.68 -10.12
C ASN A 130 -1.92 -26.49 -9.29
N ALA A 131 -1.82 -26.57 -7.96
CA ALA A 131 -2.09 -25.44 -7.07
C ALA A 131 -0.94 -24.43 -6.99
N ASN A 132 0.22 -24.69 -7.62
CA ASN A 132 1.44 -23.88 -7.55
C ASN A 132 1.95 -23.62 -6.12
N VAL A 133 1.76 -24.60 -5.22
CA VAL A 133 2.18 -24.53 -3.82
C VAL A 133 3.32 -25.47 -3.47
N LEU A 134 3.68 -26.43 -4.33
CA LEU A 134 4.78 -27.36 -4.08
C LEU A 134 6.09 -26.63 -3.70
N LYS A 135 6.34 -25.48 -4.33
CA LYS A 135 7.52 -24.61 -4.11
C LYS A 135 7.71 -24.14 -2.65
N TYR A 136 6.67 -24.20 -1.81
CA TYR A 136 6.79 -23.80 -0.41
C TYR A 136 7.37 -24.91 0.47
N PHE A 137 7.14 -26.17 0.10
CA PHE A 137 7.43 -27.32 0.95
C PHE A 137 8.82 -27.90 0.66
N ASP A 138 9.57 -28.11 1.74
CA ASP A 138 10.89 -28.74 1.70
C ASP A 138 10.75 -30.27 1.58
N ILE A 139 9.69 -30.84 2.17
CA ILE A 139 9.45 -32.28 2.26
C ILE A 139 7.97 -32.58 1.98
N THR A 140 7.70 -33.72 1.32
CA THR A 140 6.36 -34.28 1.20
C THR A 140 6.40 -35.74 1.67
N VAL A 141 5.57 -36.10 2.65
CA VAL A 141 5.39 -37.46 3.17
C VAL A 141 3.97 -37.93 2.85
N CYS A 142 3.88 -39.07 2.18
CA CYS A 142 2.62 -39.56 1.61
C CYS A 142 2.15 -40.86 2.27
N GLY A 143 0.88 -41.19 2.08
CA GLY A 143 0.24 -42.34 2.74
C GLY A 143 0.79 -43.69 2.29
N ASP A 144 1.33 -43.78 1.07
CA ASP A 144 1.99 -44.97 0.53
C ASP A 144 3.43 -45.17 1.04
N GLU A 145 3.92 -44.25 1.86
CA GLU A 145 5.26 -44.32 2.44
C GLU A 145 5.24 -44.80 3.88
N VAL A 146 4.09 -44.75 4.56
CA VAL A 146 3.94 -45.09 5.99
C VAL A 146 3.31 -46.46 6.22
N SER A 147 3.71 -47.13 7.30
CA SER A 147 3.17 -48.43 7.69
C SER A 147 1.81 -48.32 8.40
N GLN A 148 1.61 -47.24 9.15
CA GLN A 148 0.37 -46.95 9.87
C GLN A 148 -0.13 -45.53 9.54
N GLY A 149 -1.28 -45.45 8.88
CA GLY A 149 -1.95 -44.18 8.59
C GLY A 149 -2.54 -43.51 9.84
N LYS A 150 -3.02 -42.27 9.67
CA LYS A 150 -3.74 -41.52 10.71
C LYS A 150 -4.90 -42.39 11.26
N PRO A 151 -5.09 -42.50 12.59
CA PRO A 151 -4.60 -41.61 13.65
C PRO A 151 -3.25 -42.01 14.29
N HIS A 152 -2.47 -42.91 13.69
CA HIS A 152 -1.11 -43.20 14.17
C HIS A 152 -0.17 -42.00 13.87
N PRO A 153 0.79 -41.65 14.75
CA PRO A 153 1.63 -40.45 14.57
C PRO A 153 2.75 -40.59 13.52
N GLU A 154 2.97 -41.79 12.96
CA GLU A 154 4.10 -42.10 12.07
C GLU A 154 4.29 -41.05 10.95
N ILE A 155 3.22 -40.61 10.30
CA ILE A 155 3.32 -39.68 9.17
C ILE A 155 3.89 -38.32 9.59
N PHE A 156 3.43 -37.76 10.72
CA PHE A 156 3.93 -36.50 11.23
C PHE A 156 5.33 -36.63 11.82
N LEU A 157 5.64 -37.73 12.50
CA LEU A 157 6.97 -38.00 13.03
C LEU A 157 8.02 -38.12 11.91
N ARG A 158 7.67 -38.79 10.81
CA ARG A 158 8.55 -38.90 9.64
C ARG A 158 8.75 -37.55 8.96
N ALA A 159 7.69 -36.74 8.81
CA ALA A 159 7.81 -35.39 8.27
C ALA A 159 8.71 -34.50 9.16
N ALA A 160 8.51 -34.50 10.49
CA ALA A 160 9.33 -33.75 11.43
C ALA A 160 10.81 -34.17 11.38
N THR A 161 11.06 -35.49 11.34
CA THR A 161 12.42 -36.04 11.21
C THR A 161 13.09 -35.60 9.91
N ALA A 162 12.37 -35.65 8.79
CA ALA A 162 12.89 -35.24 7.49
C ALA A 162 13.17 -33.73 7.40
N LEU A 163 12.43 -32.91 8.16
CA LEU A 163 12.70 -31.48 8.32
C LEU A 163 13.82 -31.19 9.35
N ASN A 164 14.38 -32.22 9.99
CA ASN A 164 15.34 -32.10 11.09
C ASN A 164 14.81 -31.21 12.23
N CYS A 165 13.55 -31.40 12.61
CA CYS A 165 12.87 -30.64 13.65
C CYS A 165 12.20 -31.57 14.67
N GLU A 166 12.27 -31.20 15.95
CA GLU A 166 11.56 -31.88 17.02
C GLU A 166 10.05 -31.70 16.86
N PRO A 167 9.21 -32.74 17.02
CA PRO A 167 7.76 -32.62 16.84
C PRO A 167 7.14 -31.49 17.66
N SER A 168 7.58 -31.30 18.90
CA SER A 168 7.12 -30.23 19.81
C SER A 168 7.40 -28.81 19.32
N GLN A 169 8.22 -28.65 18.28
CA GLN A 169 8.57 -27.39 17.62
C GLN A 169 7.94 -27.26 16.22
N CYS A 170 7.12 -28.22 15.81
CA CYS A 170 6.40 -28.24 14.56
C CYS A 170 4.94 -27.83 14.78
N PHE A 171 4.43 -26.89 13.99
CA PHE A 171 3.00 -26.87 13.73
C PHE A 171 2.61 -28.14 12.99
N MET A 172 1.47 -28.72 13.36
CA MET A 172 0.82 -29.80 12.64
C MET A 172 -0.60 -29.35 12.35
N VAL A 173 -0.81 -28.83 11.15
CA VAL A 173 -2.06 -28.17 10.72
C VAL A 173 -2.98 -29.20 10.08
N GLU A 174 -4.21 -29.32 10.59
CA GLU A 174 -5.11 -30.41 10.25
C GLU A 174 -6.60 -30.07 10.49
N ASP A 175 -7.54 -30.72 9.79
CA ASP A 175 -9.00 -30.49 9.89
C ASP A 175 -9.84 -31.64 10.51
N SER A 176 -9.36 -32.89 10.42
CA SER A 176 -10.03 -34.12 10.78
C SER A 176 -9.73 -34.64 12.20
N GLU A 177 -10.63 -35.46 12.73
CA GLU A 177 -10.41 -36.07 14.05
C GLU A 177 -9.19 -37.02 14.05
N ASN A 178 -9.01 -37.80 12.98
CA ASN A 178 -7.90 -38.76 12.90
C ASN A 178 -6.55 -38.05 12.77
N GLY A 179 -6.47 -36.96 12.00
CA GLY A 179 -5.23 -36.22 11.87
C GLY A 179 -4.89 -35.40 13.11
N MET A 180 -5.88 -34.79 13.76
CA MET A 180 -5.67 -34.19 15.09
C MET A 180 -5.14 -35.18 16.12
N LEU A 181 -5.72 -36.39 16.21
CA LEU A 181 -5.20 -37.44 17.09
C LEU A 181 -3.77 -37.85 16.73
N SER A 182 -3.45 -37.94 15.43
CA SER A 182 -2.10 -38.25 14.95
C SER A 182 -1.10 -37.16 15.35
N ALA A 183 -1.47 -35.88 15.19
CA ALA A 183 -0.64 -34.74 15.56
C ALA A 183 -0.39 -34.66 17.08
N ILE A 184 -1.43 -34.85 17.89
CA ILE A 184 -1.33 -34.86 19.35
C ILE A 184 -0.44 -36.01 19.83
N ARG A 185 -0.60 -37.21 19.27
CA ARG A 185 0.23 -38.38 19.60
C ARG A 185 1.68 -38.26 19.14
N ALA A 186 1.93 -37.42 18.13
CA ALA A 186 3.28 -37.08 17.71
C ALA A 186 3.92 -36.03 18.64
N GLU A 187 3.20 -35.53 19.65
CA GLU A 187 3.61 -34.43 20.53
C GLU A 187 3.86 -33.11 19.77
N GLY A 188 3.18 -32.94 18.63
CA GLY A 188 3.24 -31.71 17.83
C GLY A 188 2.39 -30.57 18.37
N GLN A 189 2.67 -29.36 17.89
CA GLN A 189 1.79 -28.20 18.13
C GLN A 189 0.62 -28.27 17.14
N ALA A 190 -0.42 -29.02 17.52
CA ALA A 190 -1.57 -29.27 16.66
C ALA A 190 -2.41 -27.99 16.45
N ILE A 191 -2.66 -27.62 15.20
CA ILE A 191 -3.52 -26.50 14.80
C ILE A 191 -4.72 -27.07 14.06
N LEU A 192 -5.91 -26.89 14.62
CA LEU A 192 -7.15 -27.35 13.98
C LEU A 192 -7.70 -26.26 13.05
N ILE A 193 -7.92 -26.59 11.78
CA ILE A 193 -8.70 -25.79 10.82
C ILE A 193 -10.03 -26.51 10.59
N GLU A 194 -11.13 -26.01 11.17
CA GLU A 194 -12.43 -26.69 11.06
C GLU A 194 -12.90 -26.82 9.60
N ASP A 195 -13.45 -27.99 9.26
CA ASP A 195 -14.12 -28.24 7.98
C ASP A 195 -15.50 -28.91 8.17
N ILE A 196 -15.94 -29.76 7.23
CA ILE A 196 -17.29 -30.34 7.14
C ILE A 196 -17.72 -30.99 8.47
N LYS A 197 -16.83 -31.76 9.08
CA LYS A 197 -17.11 -32.50 10.32
C LYS A 197 -16.08 -32.09 11.38
N PRO A 198 -16.48 -31.31 12.40
CA PRO A 198 -15.56 -30.96 13.47
C PRO A 198 -15.17 -32.22 14.29
N PRO A 199 -13.94 -32.29 14.81
CA PRO A 199 -13.54 -33.33 15.76
C PRO A 199 -14.39 -33.32 17.04
N ALA A 200 -14.44 -34.45 17.76
CA ALA A 200 -15.02 -34.51 19.10
C ALA A 200 -14.40 -33.45 20.03
N ALA A 201 -15.18 -32.97 21.01
CA ALA A 201 -14.79 -31.86 21.88
C ALA A 201 -13.49 -32.14 22.64
N GLU A 202 -13.27 -33.40 23.04
CA GLU A 202 -12.07 -33.86 23.74
C GLU A 202 -10.84 -33.82 22.84
N VAL A 203 -10.99 -34.15 21.55
CA VAL A 203 -9.90 -34.08 20.57
C VAL A 203 -9.58 -32.63 20.24
N LYS A 204 -10.61 -31.80 20.04
CA LYS A 204 -10.47 -30.36 19.82
C LYS A 204 -9.76 -29.67 21.00
N ALA A 205 -10.03 -30.08 22.23
CA ALA A 205 -9.37 -29.56 23.43
C ALA A 205 -7.86 -29.88 23.49
N GLY A 206 -7.39 -30.87 22.73
CA GLY A 206 -5.96 -31.20 22.60
C GLY A 206 -5.22 -30.36 21.56
N ALA A 207 -5.91 -29.52 20.77
CA ALA A 207 -5.27 -28.59 19.86
C ALA A 207 -4.56 -27.48 20.63
N LEU A 208 -3.40 -27.02 20.15
CA LEU A 208 -2.80 -25.77 20.63
C LEU A 208 -3.76 -24.59 20.38
N LYS A 209 -4.38 -24.57 19.20
CA LYS A 209 -5.46 -23.64 18.86
C LYS A 209 -6.33 -24.21 17.75
N ALA A 210 -7.60 -23.78 17.72
CA ALA A 210 -8.56 -24.18 16.70
C ALA A 210 -9.16 -22.94 16.03
N TYR A 211 -9.34 -23.02 14.72
CA TYR A 211 -9.81 -21.93 13.86
C TYR A 211 -10.94 -22.41 12.96
N ARG A 212 -11.85 -21.51 12.61
CA ARG A 212 -12.91 -21.81 11.63
C ARG A 212 -12.43 -21.74 10.20
N SER A 213 -11.29 -21.10 9.96
CA SER A 213 -10.71 -20.94 8.64
C SER A 213 -9.22 -20.62 8.70
N MET A 214 -8.52 -20.85 7.59
CA MET A 214 -7.10 -20.50 7.45
C MET A 214 -6.83 -18.98 7.60
N ASN A 215 -7.82 -18.13 7.29
CA ASN A 215 -7.71 -16.68 7.49
C ASN A 215 -7.64 -16.28 8.96
N GLU A 216 -8.36 -16.99 9.85
CA GLU A 216 -8.25 -16.73 11.30
C GLU A 216 -6.87 -17.17 11.82
N PHE A 217 -6.33 -18.28 11.31
CA PHE A 217 -4.97 -18.69 11.62
C PHE A 217 -3.94 -17.67 11.14
N LEU A 218 -4.11 -17.13 9.92
CA LEU A 218 -3.26 -16.07 9.38
C LEU A 218 -3.27 -14.80 10.24
N ALA A 219 -4.42 -14.44 10.81
CA ALA A 219 -4.55 -13.27 11.67
C ALA A 219 -3.67 -13.41 12.92
N ASP A 220 -3.77 -14.54 13.62
CA ASP A 220 -2.92 -14.82 14.79
C ASP A 220 -1.44 -14.95 14.43
N LEU A 221 -1.12 -15.59 13.30
CA LEU A 221 0.26 -15.67 12.82
C LEU A 221 0.85 -14.29 12.60
N SER A 222 0.04 -13.34 12.13
CA SER A 222 0.48 -11.97 11.87
C SER A 222 0.93 -11.24 13.15
N GLU A 223 0.47 -11.64 14.32
CA GLU A 223 0.93 -11.08 15.61
C GLU A 223 2.31 -11.62 16.02
N CYS A 224 2.71 -12.79 15.48
CA CYS A 224 3.89 -13.54 15.92
C CYS A 224 5.05 -13.47 14.92
N VAL A 225 4.84 -12.82 13.78
CA VAL A 225 5.83 -12.65 12.71
C VAL A 225 6.36 -11.21 12.71
N PRO A 226 7.62 -10.97 12.28
CA PRO A 226 8.20 -9.64 12.34
C PRO A 226 7.43 -8.62 11.49
N ASP A 227 7.19 -7.44 12.06
CA ASP A 227 6.85 -6.26 11.27
C ASP A 227 8.08 -5.89 10.42
N LEU A 228 7.93 -5.94 9.10
CA LEU A 228 9.00 -5.60 8.16
C LEU A 228 9.20 -4.09 8.03
N GLY A 229 8.35 -3.28 8.68
CA GLY A 229 8.39 -1.82 8.65
C GLY A 229 8.24 -1.25 7.24
N MET A 230 8.67 -0.01 7.06
CA MET A 230 8.73 0.62 5.74
C MET A 230 9.72 -0.14 4.83
N PRO A 231 9.36 -0.40 3.56
CA PRO A 231 10.27 -1.00 2.61
C PRO A 231 11.46 -0.08 2.36
N GLN A 232 12.64 -0.68 2.22
CA GLN A 232 13.78 0.05 1.67
C GLN A 232 13.54 0.27 0.18
N LEU A 233 14.07 1.37 -0.34
CA LEU A 233 13.89 1.73 -1.74
C LEU A 233 14.33 0.62 -2.71
N GLU A 234 15.45 -0.02 -2.41
CA GLU A 234 16.06 -1.08 -3.20
C GLU A 234 15.45 -2.47 -2.93
N GLU A 235 14.52 -2.55 -1.98
CA GLU A 235 13.85 -3.81 -1.65
C GLU A 235 13.00 -4.29 -2.83
N PRO A 236 13.16 -5.56 -3.27
CA PRO A 236 12.36 -6.08 -4.37
C PRO A 236 10.91 -6.28 -3.93
N PHE A 237 9.98 -6.10 -4.87
CA PHE A 237 8.58 -6.44 -4.60
C PHE A 237 8.41 -7.93 -4.30
N PRO A 238 7.44 -8.30 -3.46
CA PRO A 238 7.05 -9.69 -3.27
C PRO A 238 6.77 -10.39 -4.60
N ALA A 239 7.42 -11.53 -4.84
CA ALA A 239 7.18 -12.35 -6.04
C ALA A 239 5.78 -13.00 -6.03
N SER A 240 5.24 -13.21 -4.84
CA SER A 240 3.98 -13.86 -4.59
C SER A 240 2.77 -12.96 -4.80
N LEU A 241 1.73 -13.51 -5.42
CA LEU A 241 0.47 -12.82 -5.66
C LEU A 241 -0.61 -13.35 -4.71
N ASN A 242 -1.31 -12.45 -4.03
CA ASN A 242 -2.54 -12.78 -3.29
C ASN A 242 -3.77 -12.66 -4.22
N GLN A 243 -4.94 -13.07 -3.73
CA GLN A 243 -6.19 -13.05 -4.50
C GLN A 243 -6.82 -11.65 -4.65
N PHE A 244 -6.25 -10.62 -4.02
CA PHE A 244 -6.85 -9.29 -4.04
C PHE A 244 -6.56 -8.57 -5.35
N ARG A 245 -7.58 -7.85 -5.82
CA ARG A 245 -7.45 -6.82 -6.86
C ARG A 245 -7.51 -5.47 -6.18
N VAL A 246 -6.76 -4.52 -6.70
CA VAL A 246 -6.73 -3.14 -6.18
C VAL A 246 -6.96 -2.15 -7.31
N GLY A 247 -7.56 -1.02 -6.99
CA GLY A 247 -7.87 0.03 -7.97
C GLY A 247 -7.04 1.29 -7.76
N ILE A 248 -6.74 2.00 -8.85
CA ILE A 248 -6.21 3.36 -8.84
C ILE A 248 -7.10 4.20 -9.73
N HIS A 249 -7.99 4.97 -9.11
CA HIS A 249 -8.82 5.93 -9.81
C HIS A 249 -8.07 7.26 -9.93
N GLY A 250 -7.41 7.47 -11.07
CA GLY A 250 -6.53 8.62 -11.30
C GLY A 250 -5.06 8.23 -11.40
N PHE A 251 -4.69 7.51 -12.46
CA PHE A 251 -3.30 7.18 -12.78
C PHE A 251 -2.56 8.41 -13.36
N GLY A 252 -2.30 9.36 -12.47
CA GLY A 252 -1.45 10.53 -12.67
C GLY A 252 -0.10 10.35 -11.96
N ALA A 253 0.53 11.45 -11.54
CA ALA A 253 1.82 11.40 -10.85
C ALA A 253 1.74 10.58 -9.55
N ILE A 254 0.80 10.91 -8.65
CA ILE A 254 0.65 10.18 -7.38
C ILE A 254 0.12 8.76 -7.61
N GLY A 255 -0.89 8.59 -8.46
CA GLY A 255 -1.43 7.27 -8.79
C GLY A 255 -0.36 6.32 -9.34
N GLY A 256 0.34 6.71 -10.41
CA GLY A 256 1.31 5.83 -11.08
C GLY A 256 2.73 5.87 -10.50
N GLY A 257 3.13 6.93 -9.82
CA GLY A 257 4.48 7.06 -9.27
C GLY A 257 4.59 6.82 -7.77
N TYR A 258 3.46 6.64 -7.06
CA TYR A 258 3.46 6.33 -5.63
C TYR A 258 2.48 5.22 -5.24
N LEU A 259 1.19 5.33 -5.55
CA LEU A 259 0.21 4.34 -5.11
C LEU A 259 0.45 2.95 -5.67
N THR A 260 0.95 2.83 -6.90
CA THR A 260 1.37 1.54 -7.44
C THR A 260 2.52 0.91 -6.67
N GLN A 261 3.42 1.70 -6.08
CA GLN A 261 4.48 1.17 -5.21
C GLN A 261 3.91 0.67 -3.89
N VAL A 262 3.04 1.47 -3.25
CA VAL A 262 2.32 1.09 -2.03
C VAL A 262 1.63 -0.26 -2.21
N PHE A 263 0.93 -0.43 -3.34
CA PHE A 263 0.26 -1.69 -3.64
C PHE A 263 1.21 -2.80 -4.10
N SER A 264 2.34 -2.50 -4.72
CA SER A 264 3.30 -3.52 -5.15
C SER A 264 4.12 -4.08 -3.99
N HIS A 265 4.39 -3.28 -2.96
CA HIS A 265 5.00 -3.73 -1.70
C HIS A 265 3.99 -4.41 -0.79
N TRP A 266 2.76 -3.91 -0.74
CA TRP A 266 1.65 -4.48 0.03
C TRP A 266 2.06 -4.78 1.48
N ASP A 267 2.05 -6.04 1.90
CA ASP A 267 2.46 -6.49 3.25
C ASP A 267 3.92 -6.95 3.32
N GLY A 268 4.66 -6.90 2.21
CA GLY A 268 6.03 -7.39 2.08
C GLY A 268 6.14 -8.91 1.94
N TYR A 269 5.04 -9.66 2.07
CA TYR A 269 4.96 -11.11 1.89
C TYR A 269 4.36 -11.48 0.53
N THR A 270 3.21 -10.88 0.24
CA THR A 270 2.41 -10.98 -0.98
C THR A 270 2.32 -9.61 -1.66
N ARG A 271 1.79 -9.57 -2.89
CA ARG A 271 1.24 -8.37 -3.50
C ARG A 271 -0.06 -8.69 -4.24
N PRO A 272 -0.94 -7.72 -4.56
CA PRO A 272 -2.17 -7.95 -5.31
C PRO A 272 -1.92 -8.72 -6.62
N CYS A 273 -2.83 -9.61 -6.98
CA CYS A 273 -2.76 -10.29 -8.28
C CYS A 273 -2.89 -9.33 -9.46
N GLU A 274 -3.55 -8.19 -9.27
CA GLU A 274 -3.72 -7.16 -10.30
C GLU A 274 -3.96 -5.76 -9.71
N ILE A 275 -3.33 -4.75 -10.32
CA ILE A 275 -3.63 -3.32 -10.10
C ILE A 275 -4.42 -2.81 -11.30
N ILE A 276 -5.68 -2.40 -11.11
CA ILE A 276 -6.53 -1.80 -12.14
C ILE A 276 -6.41 -0.28 -12.07
N ALA A 277 -5.91 0.37 -13.11
CA ALA A 277 -5.58 1.80 -13.09
C ALA A 277 -6.33 2.60 -14.17
N ALA A 278 -7.08 3.62 -13.75
CA ALA A 278 -7.89 4.46 -14.62
C ALA A 278 -7.19 5.78 -14.98
N THR A 279 -7.10 6.11 -16.28
CA THR A 279 -6.61 7.42 -16.75
C THR A 279 -7.19 7.82 -18.10
N ARG A 280 -7.39 9.13 -18.29
CA ARG A 280 -7.73 9.73 -19.60
C ARG A 280 -6.57 9.73 -20.58
N SER A 281 -5.34 9.62 -20.09
CA SER A 281 -4.16 9.69 -20.96
C SER A 281 -4.06 8.41 -21.79
N ARG A 282 -4.55 8.47 -23.03
CA ARG A 282 -4.41 7.38 -23.99
C ARG A 282 -2.95 6.98 -24.18
N MET A 283 -2.04 7.95 -24.26
CA MET A 283 -0.60 7.67 -24.33
C MET A 283 -0.11 6.78 -23.18
N LEU A 284 -0.46 7.08 -21.92
CA LEU A 284 -0.07 6.23 -20.79
C LEU A 284 -0.71 4.84 -20.86
N ARG A 285 -2.01 4.76 -21.19
CA ARG A 285 -2.71 3.47 -21.32
C ARG A 285 -2.05 2.58 -22.35
N GLU A 286 -1.86 3.10 -23.56
CA GLU A 286 -1.26 2.36 -24.68
C GLU A 286 0.18 1.96 -24.38
N THR A 287 0.94 2.85 -23.71
CA THR A 287 2.33 2.59 -23.34
C THR A 287 2.43 1.46 -22.30
N VAL A 288 1.72 1.58 -21.18
CA VAL A 288 1.78 0.56 -20.12
C VAL A 288 1.22 -0.76 -20.61
N SER A 289 0.12 -0.76 -21.36
CA SER A 289 -0.45 -2.00 -21.92
C SER A 289 0.47 -2.70 -22.92
N ALA A 290 1.28 -1.96 -23.69
CA ALA A 290 2.20 -2.56 -24.66
C ALA A 290 3.49 -3.08 -24.03
N PHE A 291 4.00 -2.40 -23.01
CA PHE A 291 5.23 -2.82 -22.32
C PHE A 291 4.97 -3.81 -21.17
N GLY A 292 3.74 -3.87 -20.65
CA GLY A 292 3.35 -4.67 -19.48
C GLY A 292 3.90 -4.15 -18.14
N ARG A 293 4.80 -3.17 -18.18
CA ARG A 293 5.53 -2.62 -17.04
C ARG A 293 6.07 -1.22 -17.33
N TYR A 294 6.47 -0.52 -16.29
CA TYR A 294 7.13 0.79 -16.39
C TYR A 294 8.02 1.05 -15.17
N SER A 295 8.84 2.09 -15.21
CA SER A 295 9.74 2.44 -14.11
C SER A 295 9.40 3.79 -13.48
N VAL A 296 9.59 3.86 -12.16
CA VAL A 296 9.60 5.09 -11.35
C VAL A 296 11.05 5.40 -11.00
N ARG A 297 11.51 6.61 -11.34
CA ARG A 297 12.88 7.06 -11.13
C ARG A 297 13.04 7.84 -9.83
N TYR A 298 14.05 7.47 -9.07
CA TYR A 298 14.49 8.11 -7.84
C TYR A 298 15.78 8.86 -8.11
N GLY A 299 15.65 10.11 -8.53
CA GLY A 299 16.79 10.89 -9.02
C GLY A 299 17.89 11.14 -7.99
N ALA A 300 17.54 11.19 -6.69
CA ALA A 300 18.52 11.42 -5.62
C ALA A 300 19.47 10.23 -5.40
N THR A 301 18.99 9.01 -5.64
CA THR A 301 19.76 7.76 -5.42
C THR A 301 20.15 7.06 -6.72
N SER A 302 19.85 7.67 -7.88
CA SER A 302 20.07 7.07 -9.21
C SER A 302 19.47 5.67 -9.36
N PHE A 303 18.30 5.44 -8.75
CA PHE A 303 17.62 4.15 -8.74
C PHE A 303 16.32 4.20 -9.55
N ASP A 304 16.03 3.15 -10.33
CA ASP A 304 14.79 3.02 -11.10
C ASP A 304 14.05 1.75 -10.63
N GLN A 305 12.87 1.93 -10.03
CA GLN A 305 12.04 0.81 -9.57
C GLN A 305 11.03 0.43 -10.66
N THR A 306 10.95 -0.86 -11.04
CA THR A 306 10.07 -1.33 -12.11
C THR A 306 8.75 -1.87 -11.55
N ILE A 307 7.63 -1.28 -11.96
CA ILE A 307 6.26 -1.66 -11.64
C ILE A 307 5.69 -2.58 -12.73
N GLU A 308 5.04 -3.66 -12.33
CA GLU A 308 4.43 -4.67 -13.20
C GLU A 308 2.99 -4.97 -12.74
N ASN A 309 2.27 -5.83 -13.47
CA ASN A 309 0.89 -6.27 -13.13
C ASN A 309 -0.14 -5.14 -13.04
N VAL A 310 -0.03 -4.13 -13.91
CA VAL A 310 -0.96 -3.01 -13.99
C VAL A 310 -1.85 -3.13 -15.24
N ARG A 311 -3.16 -3.29 -15.04
CA ARG A 311 -4.16 -3.22 -16.12
C ARG A 311 -4.70 -1.80 -16.25
N MET A 312 -4.54 -1.23 -17.43
CA MET A 312 -4.99 0.13 -17.72
C MET A 312 -6.42 0.16 -18.25
N ILE A 313 -7.26 1.05 -17.71
CA ILE A 313 -8.64 1.29 -18.19
C ILE A 313 -8.84 2.77 -18.55
N ASP A 314 -9.77 3.03 -19.48
CA ASP A 314 -10.21 4.40 -19.75
C ASP A 314 -11.02 4.93 -18.58
N MET A 315 -10.67 6.12 -18.10
CA MET A 315 -11.44 6.75 -17.02
C MET A 315 -12.77 7.35 -17.51
N ASP A 316 -12.91 7.57 -18.82
CA ASP A 316 -14.18 8.02 -19.40
C ASP A 316 -15.07 6.83 -19.85
N ASP A 317 -14.59 5.58 -19.73
CA ASP A 317 -15.42 4.38 -19.84
C ASP A 317 -16.04 4.06 -18.48
N ALA A 318 -17.31 4.44 -18.32
CA ALA A 318 -18.03 4.28 -17.07
C ALA A 318 -18.13 2.82 -16.61
N GLU A 319 -18.38 1.88 -17.52
CA GLU A 319 -18.54 0.47 -17.16
C GLU A 319 -17.21 -0.12 -16.67
N ALA A 320 -16.09 0.21 -17.31
CA ALA A 320 -14.78 -0.23 -16.86
C ALA A 320 -14.43 0.29 -15.46
N VAL A 321 -14.77 1.54 -15.15
CA VAL A 321 -14.55 2.12 -13.81
C VAL A 321 -15.51 1.50 -12.79
N ILE A 322 -16.78 1.31 -13.12
CA ILE A 322 -17.76 0.63 -12.26
C ILE A 322 -17.27 -0.78 -11.90
N ASP A 323 -16.75 -1.52 -12.87
CA ASP A 323 -16.21 -2.86 -12.66
C ASP A 323 -14.96 -2.87 -11.77
N MET A 324 -14.11 -1.84 -11.87
CA MET A 324 -13.00 -1.64 -10.93
C MET A 324 -13.51 -1.46 -9.48
N TYR A 325 -14.54 -0.64 -9.26
CA TYR A 325 -15.14 -0.44 -7.93
C TYR A 325 -15.85 -1.69 -7.40
N ASN A 326 -16.43 -2.49 -8.28
CA ASN A 326 -17.03 -3.76 -7.92
C ASN A 326 -15.96 -4.80 -7.52
N ALA A 327 -14.83 -4.87 -8.23
CA ALA A 327 -13.84 -5.95 -8.09
C ALA A 327 -12.73 -5.68 -7.07
N ALA A 328 -12.35 -4.42 -6.83
CA ALA A 328 -11.22 -4.10 -5.96
C ALA A 328 -11.59 -4.22 -4.46
N GLU A 329 -10.62 -4.54 -3.62
CA GLU A 329 -10.77 -4.50 -2.15
C GLU A 329 -10.28 -3.18 -1.55
N ILE A 330 -9.36 -2.51 -2.25
CA ILE A 330 -8.89 -1.16 -1.93
C ILE A 330 -8.71 -0.34 -3.20
N ILE A 331 -9.07 0.94 -3.14
CA ILE A 331 -8.94 1.89 -4.26
C ILE A 331 -8.23 3.15 -3.82
N GLY A 332 -7.13 3.48 -4.49
CA GLY A 332 -6.51 4.81 -4.39
C GLY A 332 -7.21 5.82 -5.30
N LEU A 333 -7.93 6.78 -4.72
CA LEU A 333 -8.56 7.89 -5.45
C LEU A 333 -7.62 9.10 -5.46
N SER A 334 -6.97 9.33 -6.60
CA SER A 334 -5.97 10.38 -6.81
C SER A 334 -6.40 11.32 -7.94
N LEU A 335 -7.51 12.03 -7.72
CA LEU A 335 -8.10 12.97 -8.68
C LEU A 335 -8.23 14.38 -8.10
N PRO A 336 -8.12 15.44 -8.92
CA PRO A 336 -8.42 16.80 -8.47
C PRO A 336 -9.92 16.96 -8.20
N GLU A 337 -10.30 17.94 -7.36
CA GLU A 337 -11.68 18.17 -6.93
C GLU A 337 -12.69 18.24 -8.09
N GLN A 338 -12.32 18.95 -9.16
CA GLN A 338 -13.19 19.08 -10.34
C GLN A 338 -13.44 17.73 -11.04
N ALA A 339 -12.45 16.84 -11.05
CA ALA A 339 -12.60 15.51 -11.62
C ALA A 339 -13.40 14.59 -10.70
N ILE A 340 -13.22 14.70 -9.38
CA ILE A 340 -14.03 13.96 -8.39
C ILE A 340 -15.51 14.26 -8.59
N ARG A 341 -15.90 15.53 -8.73
CA ARG A 341 -17.30 15.92 -8.98
C ARG A 341 -17.89 15.24 -10.23
N LYS A 342 -17.10 15.15 -11.30
CA LYS A 342 -17.52 14.50 -12.56
C LYS A 342 -17.59 12.98 -12.45
N GLN A 343 -16.78 12.39 -11.57
CA GLN A 343 -16.67 10.94 -11.40
C GLN A 343 -17.57 10.40 -10.28
N ALA A 344 -18.13 11.26 -9.43
CA ALA A 344 -18.97 10.88 -8.30
C ALA A 344 -20.10 9.93 -8.69
N LYS A 345 -20.76 10.18 -9.83
CA LYS A 345 -21.82 9.32 -10.37
C LYS A 345 -21.33 7.90 -10.67
N VAL A 346 -20.20 7.78 -11.36
CA VAL A 346 -19.61 6.48 -11.74
C VAL A 346 -19.14 5.72 -10.49
N ILE A 347 -18.59 6.43 -9.51
CA ILE A 347 -18.23 5.86 -8.20
C ILE A 347 -19.48 5.32 -7.50
N ALA A 348 -20.55 6.11 -7.40
CA ALA A 348 -21.81 5.71 -6.79
C ALA A 348 -22.41 4.46 -7.46
N GLN A 349 -22.41 4.40 -8.79
CA GLN A 349 -22.84 3.22 -9.56
C GLN A 349 -21.98 1.99 -9.26
N GLY A 350 -20.66 2.16 -9.13
CA GLY A 350 -19.72 1.12 -8.69
C GLY A 350 -20.04 0.55 -7.32
N LEU A 351 -20.28 1.43 -6.34
CA LEU A 351 -20.62 1.04 -4.97
C LEU A 351 -21.97 0.32 -4.90
N LEU A 352 -22.98 0.79 -5.65
CA LEU A 352 -24.27 0.14 -5.74
C LEU A 352 -24.15 -1.26 -6.33
N ARG A 353 -23.45 -1.41 -7.46
CA ARG A 353 -23.21 -2.72 -8.10
C ARG A 353 -22.47 -3.69 -7.15
N ARG A 354 -21.49 -3.19 -6.40
CA ARG A 354 -20.77 -3.97 -5.39
C ARG A 354 -21.72 -4.45 -4.30
N PHE A 355 -22.58 -3.57 -3.79
CA PHE A 355 -23.55 -3.90 -2.74
C PHE A 355 -24.55 -4.97 -3.17
N GLU A 356 -25.12 -4.84 -4.37
CA GLU A 356 -26.08 -5.80 -4.95
C GLU A 356 -25.50 -7.22 -5.09
N ARG A 357 -24.19 -7.36 -5.30
CA ARG A 357 -23.50 -8.65 -5.44
C ARG A 357 -23.00 -9.24 -4.12
N ARG A 358 -23.70 -8.97 -3.01
CA ARG A 358 -23.36 -9.38 -1.61
C ARG A 358 -22.14 -8.64 -1.04
N GLY A 359 -22.08 -7.33 -1.27
CA GLY A 359 -20.90 -6.46 -1.08
C GLY A 359 -20.06 -6.67 0.18
N ARG A 360 -18.81 -7.07 -0.04
CA ARG A 360 -17.71 -6.95 0.92
C ARG A 360 -17.37 -5.49 1.14
N ASP A 361 -16.74 -5.19 2.27
CA ASP A 361 -16.36 -3.82 2.59
C ASP A 361 -15.31 -3.33 1.57
N LEU A 362 -15.32 -2.04 1.27
CA LEU A 362 -14.37 -1.40 0.34
C LEU A 362 -13.64 -0.29 1.07
N THR A 363 -12.32 -0.27 0.95
CA THR A 363 -11.52 0.87 1.40
C THR A 363 -11.17 1.78 0.23
N ILE A 364 -11.47 3.07 0.34
CA ILE A 364 -11.08 4.08 -0.64
C ILE A 364 -10.09 5.03 0.03
N LEU A 365 -8.82 4.96 -0.39
CA LEU A 365 -7.78 5.90 0.02
C LEU A 365 -7.97 7.23 -0.71
N ILE A 366 -8.33 8.27 0.02
CA ILE A 366 -8.60 9.58 -0.55
C ILE A 366 -7.30 10.38 -0.59
N VAL A 367 -6.63 10.33 -1.74
CA VAL A 367 -5.32 10.97 -1.94
C VAL A 367 -5.52 12.33 -2.60
N LEU A 368 -5.98 13.27 -1.78
CA LEU A 368 -6.23 14.65 -2.15
C LEU A 368 -5.44 15.58 -1.23
N ASN A 369 -4.73 16.56 -1.77
CA ASN A 369 -3.98 17.53 -0.97
C ASN A 369 -4.93 18.59 -0.36
N LYS A 370 -5.86 18.15 0.49
CA LYS A 370 -6.93 18.96 1.10
C LYS A 370 -7.29 18.39 2.47
N ILE A 371 -7.53 19.27 3.45
CA ILE A 371 -8.19 18.89 4.70
C ILE A 371 -9.66 18.55 4.41
N GLY A 372 -10.15 17.42 4.92
CA GLY A 372 -11.52 16.97 4.68
C GLY A 372 -11.76 16.47 3.25
N GLY A 373 -10.73 15.93 2.61
CA GLY A 373 -10.83 15.29 1.30
C GLY A 373 -11.80 14.11 1.32
N ALA A 374 -11.75 13.28 2.37
CA ALA A 374 -12.66 12.15 2.52
C ALA A 374 -14.12 12.57 2.67
N ALA A 375 -14.38 13.57 3.52
CA ALA A 375 -15.72 14.14 3.69
C ALA A 375 -16.25 14.74 2.38
N PHE A 376 -15.39 15.44 1.63
CA PHE A 376 -15.73 16.00 0.32
C PHE A 376 -16.14 14.91 -0.69
N VAL A 377 -15.37 13.83 -0.81
CA VAL A 377 -15.68 12.73 -1.71
C VAL A 377 -16.96 12.02 -1.26
N ARG A 378 -17.08 11.71 0.04
CA ARG A 378 -18.26 11.06 0.61
C ARG A 378 -19.53 11.84 0.32
N LEU A 379 -19.52 13.17 0.52
CA LEU A 379 -20.67 14.04 0.25
C LEU A 379 -21.12 13.96 -1.22
N HIS A 380 -20.17 14.04 -2.16
CA HIS A 380 -20.48 13.99 -3.58
C HIS A 380 -20.98 12.61 -4.03
N VAL A 381 -20.39 11.53 -3.51
CA VAL A 381 -20.82 10.16 -3.83
C VAL A 381 -22.19 9.87 -3.21
N GLN A 382 -22.44 10.33 -1.98
CA GLN A 382 -23.73 10.19 -1.32
C GLN A 382 -24.85 10.89 -2.11
N ALA A 383 -24.62 12.13 -2.56
CA ALA A 383 -25.60 12.86 -3.36
C ALA A 383 -26.00 12.11 -4.64
N GLU A 384 -25.06 11.41 -5.28
CA GLU A 384 -25.33 10.57 -6.46
C GLU A 384 -26.01 9.25 -6.09
N LEU A 385 -25.66 8.63 -4.95
CA LEU A 385 -26.34 7.42 -4.46
C LEU A 385 -27.82 7.68 -4.12
N GLU A 386 -28.13 8.83 -3.54
CA GLU A 386 -29.50 9.25 -3.20
C GLU A 386 -30.38 9.43 -4.45
N LEU A 387 -29.78 9.65 -5.63
CA LEU A 387 -30.48 9.66 -6.92
C LEU A 387 -30.67 8.25 -7.51
N LEU A 388 -29.88 7.27 -7.06
CA LEU A 388 -29.84 5.91 -7.61
C LEU A 388 -30.61 4.89 -6.77
N CYS A 389 -30.72 5.09 -5.46
CA CYS A 389 -31.31 4.11 -4.53
C CYS A 389 -31.98 4.78 -3.32
N THR A 390 -32.67 3.99 -2.49
CA THR A 390 -33.37 4.49 -1.30
C THR A 390 -32.39 5.01 -0.24
N PRO A 391 -32.84 5.88 0.68
CA PRO A 391 -31.99 6.36 1.79
C PRO A 391 -31.40 5.22 2.64
N ASP A 392 -32.18 4.17 2.90
CA ASP A 392 -31.72 3.00 3.68
C ASP A 392 -30.58 2.25 2.98
N ILE A 393 -30.71 2.01 1.66
CA ILE A 393 -29.66 1.36 0.86
C ILE A 393 -28.42 2.26 0.79
N THR A 394 -28.61 3.56 0.59
CA THR A 394 -27.51 4.54 0.58
C THR A 394 -26.70 4.48 1.87
N GLN A 395 -27.36 4.46 3.03
CA GLN A 395 -26.67 4.36 4.32
C GLN A 395 -25.91 3.04 4.47
N GLN A 396 -26.50 1.91 4.06
CA GLN A 396 -25.82 0.61 4.11
C GLN A 396 -24.57 0.57 3.20
N ILE A 397 -24.66 1.13 1.99
CA ILE A 397 -23.51 1.26 1.08
C ILE A 397 -22.40 2.09 1.73
N LEU A 398 -22.76 3.24 2.32
CA LEU A 398 -21.81 4.15 2.97
C LEU A 398 -21.22 3.61 4.28
N GLN A 399 -21.89 2.67 4.95
CA GLN A 399 -21.36 1.94 6.11
C GLN A 399 -20.34 0.87 5.67
N LYS A 400 -20.55 0.25 4.51
CA LYS A 400 -19.63 -0.74 3.92
C LYS A 400 -18.47 -0.13 3.13
N THR A 401 -18.46 1.19 2.97
CA THR A 401 -17.42 1.91 2.22
C THR A 401 -16.65 2.82 3.16
N HIS A 402 -15.40 2.46 3.43
CA HIS A 402 -14.51 3.27 4.24
C HIS A 402 -13.79 4.31 3.36
N PHE A 403 -14.19 5.58 3.46
CA PHE A 403 -13.53 6.71 2.81
C PHE A 403 -12.38 7.17 3.70
N ALA A 404 -11.19 6.63 3.48
CA ALA A 404 -10.04 6.86 4.33
C ALA A 404 -9.36 8.20 3.97
N GLU A 405 -9.35 9.14 4.90
CA GLU A 405 -8.61 10.39 4.76
C GLU A 405 -7.11 10.12 4.83
N THR A 406 -6.32 10.83 4.01
CA THR A 406 -4.88 10.58 3.92
C THR A 406 -4.04 11.85 3.99
N VAL A 407 -2.80 11.71 4.48
CA VAL A 407 -1.77 12.75 4.38
C VAL A 407 -0.57 12.20 3.62
N VAL A 408 -0.34 12.78 2.43
CA VAL A 408 0.82 12.49 1.58
C VAL A 408 1.77 13.67 1.58
N SER A 409 3.07 13.42 1.76
CA SER A 409 4.09 14.48 1.65
C SER A 409 5.20 14.16 0.65
N ARG A 410 4.99 13.15 -0.19
CA ARG A 410 5.91 12.75 -1.24
C ARG A 410 5.72 13.57 -2.52
N ILE A 411 6.79 14.13 -3.06
CA ILE A 411 6.75 14.75 -4.39
C ILE A 411 6.90 13.68 -5.45
N VAL A 412 5.95 13.69 -6.39
CA VAL A 412 5.97 12.82 -7.56
C VAL A 412 5.64 13.66 -8.78
N SER A 413 6.42 13.48 -9.84
CA SER A 413 6.20 14.16 -11.11
C SER A 413 6.03 13.13 -12.22
N LYS A 414 5.10 13.41 -13.12
CA LYS A 414 4.96 12.65 -14.36
C LYS A 414 5.97 13.19 -15.37
N LEU A 415 6.58 12.31 -16.13
CA LEU A 415 7.41 12.72 -17.26
C LEU A 415 6.58 13.51 -18.29
N SER A 416 7.21 14.49 -18.96
CA SER A 416 6.55 15.21 -20.04
C SER A 416 6.27 14.29 -21.23
N ASN A 417 5.21 14.59 -21.99
CA ASN A 417 4.87 13.79 -23.18
C ASN A 417 6.02 13.78 -24.20
N GLU A 418 6.72 14.91 -24.38
CA GLU A 418 7.88 15.02 -25.27
C GLU A 418 9.04 14.10 -24.84
N ALA A 419 9.37 14.09 -23.55
CA ALA A 419 10.41 13.22 -23.02
C ALA A 419 10.01 11.74 -23.10
N LEU A 420 8.72 11.43 -22.95
CA LEU A 420 8.20 10.07 -23.14
C LEU A 420 8.29 9.63 -24.61
N VAL A 421 7.89 10.48 -25.57
CA VAL A 421 8.06 10.21 -27.01
C VAL A 421 9.53 9.98 -27.36
N ARG A 422 10.43 10.82 -26.81
CA ARG A 422 11.88 10.66 -27.00
C ARG A 422 12.37 9.29 -26.50
N GLN A 423 11.94 8.87 -25.31
CA GLN A 423 12.27 7.54 -24.79
C GLN A 423 11.73 6.43 -25.70
N LEU A 424 10.46 6.51 -26.11
CA LEU A 424 9.84 5.53 -27.01
C LEU A 424 10.61 5.43 -28.33
N ARG A 425 11.09 6.55 -28.89
CA ARG A 425 11.90 6.56 -30.11
C ARG A 425 13.21 5.82 -29.93
N ILE A 426 13.94 6.12 -28.85
CA ILE A 426 15.21 5.46 -28.52
C ILE A 426 14.98 3.95 -28.33
N LYS A 427 13.96 3.57 -27.55
CA LYS A 427 13.66 2.16 -27.26
C LYS A 427 13.19 1.41 -28.50
N SER A 428 12.43 2.06 -29.39
CA SER A 428 12.00 1.50 -30.68
C SER A 428 13.20 1.21 -31.57
N GLN A 429 14.18 2.12 -31.62
CA GLN A 429 15.42 1.90 -32.37
C GLN A 429 16.29 0.78 -31.77
N MET A 430 16.46 0.75 -30.45
CA MET A 430 17.19 -0.34 -29.78
C MET A 430 16.54 -1.70 -30.02
N PHE A 431 15.20 -1.74 -29.97
CA PHE A 431 14.44 -2.95 -30.23
C PHE A 431 14.58 -3.42 -31.67
N GLN A 432 14.57 -2.51 -32.65
CA GLN A 432 14.81 -2.85 -34.06
C GLN A 432 16.19 -3.48 -34.25
N ASN A 433 17.24 -2.88 -33.69
CA ASN A 433 18.59 -3.43 -33.78
C ASN A 433 18.72 -4.81 -33.10
N SER A 434 17.83 -5.16 -32.18
CA SER A 434 17.79 -6.49 -31.55
C SER A 434 16.99 -7.54 -32.33
N LEU A 435 16.21 -7.10 -33.32
CA LEU A 435 15.33 -7.93 -34.15
C LEU A 435 15.91 -8.23 -35.54
N ASP A 436 17.17 -7.89 -35.81
CA ASP A 436 17.83 -7.99 -37.13
C ASP A 436 17.94 -9.42 -37.73
N ASP A 437 17.11 -10.38 -37.30
CA ASP A 437 16.91 -11.69 -37.95
C ASP A 437 15.46 -11.97 -38.44
N GLU A 438 14.45 -11.11 -38.24
CA GLU A 438 13.16 -11.29 -38.94
C GLU A 438 12.46 -9.98 -39.40
N PRO A 439 11.94 -9.93 -40.63
CA PRO A 439 11.32 -8.73 -41.17
C PRO A 439 9.92 -8.48 -40.57
N ALA A 440 9.70 -7.29 -40.04
CA ALA A 440 8.39 -6.86 -39.54
C ALA A 440 7.38 -6.68 -40.70
N PRO A 441 6.12 -7.14 -40.57
CA PRO A 441 5.10 -6.92 -41.58
C PRO A 441 4.73 -5.44 -41.67
N ALA A 442 4.85 -4.88 -42.87
CA ALA A 442 4.49 -3.50 -43.15
C ALA A 442 2.97 -3.34 -43.25
N SER A 443 2.34 -2.73 -42.24
CA SER A 443 0.98 -2.19 -42.39
C SER A 443 1.04 -0.65 -42.39
N LYS A 444 0.51 -0.04 -43.45
CA LYS A 444 0.33 1.42 -43.54
C LYS A 444 -1.01 1.78 -42.90
N PRO A 445 -1.05 2.57 -41.81
CA PRO A 445 -2.32 3.04 -41.26
C PRO A 445 -2.97 4.05 -42.21
N SER A 446 -4.30 3.96 -42.36
CA SER A 446 -5.13 4.76 -43.28
C SER A 446 -5.49 6.17 -42.75
N ALA A 447 -4.90 6.60 -41.63
CA ALA A 447 -5.12 7.92 -41.02
C ALA A 447 -3.83 8.44 -40.35
N PRO A 448 -3.68 9.77 -40.13
CA PRO A 448 -2.55 10.33 -39.39
C PRO A 448 -2.62 9.91 -37.91
N VAL A 449 -1.98 8.79 -37.60
CA VAL A 449 -1.82 8.27 -36.24
C VAL A 449 -0.70 9.03 -35.53
N PRO A 450 -0.88 9.49 -34.27
CA PRO A 450 0.18 10.14 -33.49
C PRO A 450 1.49 9.33 -33.48
N GLU A 451 2.65 10.00 -33.46
CA GLU A 451 3.95 9.34 -33.50
C GLU A 451 4.10 8.26 -32.42
N TYR A 452 3.68 8.57 -31.19
CA TYR A 452 3.77 7.64 -30.06
C TYR A 452 2.97 6.35 -30.29
N GLU A 453 1.79 6.41 -30.91
CA GLU A 453 0.98 5.22 -31.24
C GLU A 453 1.70 4.35 -32.26
N ARG A 454 2.33 4.95 -33.29
CA ARG A 454 3.13 4.20 -34.27
C ARG A 454 4.35 3.53 -33.63
N LEU A 455 4.99 4.19 -32.66
CA LEU A 455 6.12 3.62 -31.91
C LEU A 455 5.65 2.47 -31.02
N ILE A 456 4.54 2.64 -30.30
CA ILE A 456 3.97 1.66 -29.38
C ILE A 456 3.49 0.40 -30.11
N CYS A 457 2.82 0.54 -31.25
CA CYS A 457 2.30 -0.59 -32.03
C CYS A 457 3.37 -1.62 -32.38
N ARG A 458 4.64 -1.22 -32.48
CA ARG A 458 5.76 -2.13 -32.76
C ARG A 458 6.06 -3.10 -31.62
N PHE A 459 5.72 -2.75 -30.38
CA PHE A 459 5.98 -3.58 -29.21
C PHE A 459 4.83 -4.55 -28.90
N ARG A 460 3.59 -4.20 -29.26
CA ARG A 460 2.39 -4.99 -28.95
C ARG A 460 2.49 -6.48 -29.30
N PRO A 461 3.03 -6.91 -30.46
CA PRO A 461 3.14 -8.33 -30.79
C PRO A 461 4.05 -9.12 -29.84
N PHE A 462 4.94 -8.43 -29.12
CA PHE A 462 5.99 -9.03 -28.29
C PHE A 462 5.76 -8.83 -26.79
N ALA A 463 4.64 -8.21 -26.41
CA ALA A 463 4.30 -7.87 -25.03
C ALA A 463 4.26 -9.10 -24.09
N GLN A 464 4.12 -10.32 -24.63
CA GLN A 464 3.94 -11.55 -23.85
C GLN A 464 5.07 -12.59 -24.03
N SER A 465 6.07 -12.35 -24.89
CA SER A 465 6.85 -13.49 -25.44
C SER A 465 8.31 -13.23 -25.84
N SER A 466 8.94 -12.10 -25.48
CA SER A 466 10.35 -11.87 -25.85
C SER A 466 11.25 -11.41 -24.70
N ASN A 467 12.39 -12.10 -24.52
CA ASN A 467 13.53 -11.64 -23.72
C ASN A 467 14.01 -10.24 -24.14
N ALA A 468 13.78 -9.80 -25.39
CA ALA A 468 14.13 -8.45 -25.83
C ALA A 468 13.31 -7.36 -25.12
N MET A 469 12.08 -7.66 -24.67
CA MET A 469 11.28 -6.72 -23.86
C MET A 469 11.80 -6.58 -22.43
N SER A 470 12.48 -7.61 -21.92
CA SER A 470 13.08 -7.59 -20.58
C SER A 470 14.17 -6.50 -20.42
N GLN A 471 14.78 -6.04 -21.52
CA GLN A 471 15.84 -5.03 -21.52
C GLN A 471 15.34 -3.59 -21.71
N LEU A 472 14.06 -3.40 -22.08
CA LEU A 472 13.49 -2.08 -22.35
C LEU A 472 12.75 -1.53 -21.13
N HIS A 473 13.48 -0.82 -20.27
CA HIS A 473 12.90 -0.02 -19.18
C HIS A 473 12.36 1.31 -19.70
N LEU A 474 11.15 1.69 -19.28
CA LEU A 474 10.51 2.95 -19.67
C LEU A 474 10.12 3.75 -18.44
N ILE A 475 10.76 4.89 -18.23
CA ILE A 475 10.49 5.74 -17.07
C ILE A 475 9.29 6.62 -17.34
N LEU A 476 8.26 6.54 -16.50
CA LEU A 476 7.04 7.35 -16.60
C LEU A 476 6.94 8.43 -15.51
N PHE A 477 7.57 8.20 -14.36
CA PHE A 477 7.47 9.07 -13.20
C PHE A 477 8.83 9.29 -12.56
N ASN A 478 9.04 10.48 -11.99
CA ASN A 478 10.12 10.71 -11.04
C ASN A 478 9.51 10.88 -9.66
N SER A 479 10.13 10.29 -8.65
CA SER A 479 9.66 10.31 -7.28
C SER A 479 10.82 10.62 -6.33
N GLU A 480 10.51 11.31 -5.24
CA GLU A 480 11.41 11.40 -4.09
C GLU A 480 11.47 10.05 -3.35
N PRO A 481 12.49 9.80 -2.50
CA PRO A 481 12.59 8.61 -1.65
C PRO A 481 11.34 8.36 -0.80
N ASP A 482 11.20 7.13 -0.32
CA ASP A 482 9.97 6.64 0.27
C ASP A 482 9.61 7.36 1.57
N MET A 483 8.33 7.70 1.69
CA MET A 483 7.73 8.26 2.90
C MET A 483 6.43 7.50 3.17
N PRO A 484 6.06 7.24 4.44
CA PRO A 484 4.78 6.61 4.74
C PRO A 484 3.58 7.42 4.24
N LEU A 485 2.55 6.70 3.77
CA LEU A 485 1.20 7.20 3.57
C LEU A 485 0.48 7.17 4.92
N TYR A 486 0.22 8.34 5.51
CA TYR A 486 -0.58 8.38 6.73
C TYR A 486 -2.06 8.29 6.38
N VAL A 487 -2.79 7.43 7.09
CA VAL A 487 -4.21 7.16 6.84
C VAL A 487 -4.96 7.12 8.16
N GLU A 488 -6.18 7.66 8.19
CA GLU A 488 -7.06 7.49 9.33
C GLU A 488 -7.39 6.00 9.55
N ARG A 489 -7.30 5.52 10.80
CA ARG A 489 -7.60 4.12 11.13
C ARG A 489 -9.08 3.83 10.87
N GLY A 490 -9.35 2.75 10.13
CA GLY A 490 -10.73 2.28 9.93
C GLY A 490 -10.89 1.03 9.07
N SER A 491 -9.79 0.35 8.73
CA SER A 491 -9.82 -0.93 8.04
C SER A 491 -8.58 -1.77 8.40
N ASP A 492 -8.80 -3.03 8.77
CA ASP A 492 -7.72 -3.99 9.06
C ASP A 492 -6.78 -4.20 7.86
N LEU A 493 -7.27 -3.93 6.64
CA LEU A 493 -6.46 -4.00 5.43
C LEU A 493 -5.36 -2.95 5.42
N LEU A 494 -5.63 -1.76 5.96
CA LEU A 494 -4.67 -0.65 5.99
C LEU A 494 -3.50 -0.94 6.91
N GLU A 495 -3.74 -1.62 8.02
CA GLU A 495 -2.70 -2.00 8.99
C GLU A 495 -1.74 -3.05 8.44
N ARG A 496 -2.10 -3.73 7.34
CA ARG A 496 -1.23 -4.70 6.66
C ARG A 496 -0.30 -4.07 5.65
N LEU A 497 -0.56 -2.83 5.20
CA LEU A 497 0.23 -2.21 4.14
C LEU A 497 1.50 -1.59 4.74
N ARG A 498 2.67 -2.08 4.34
CA ARG A 498 3.98 -1.64 4.87
C ARG A 498 4.27 -0.15 4.69
N GLN A 499 3.73 0.43 3.63
CA GLN A 499 3.90 1.85 3.33
C GLN A 499 2.78 2.73 3.90
N VAL A 500 1.85 2.16 4.67
CA VAL A 500 0.75 2.89 5.30
C VAL A 500 0.97 2.92 6.81
N LYS A 501 0.92 4.12 7.39
CA LYS A 501 0.86 4.30 8.85
C LYS A 501 -0.55 4.74 9.22
N THR A 502 -1.27 3.90 9.97
CA THR A 502 -2.61 4.26 10.46
C THR A 502 -2.52 5.11 11.72
N VAL A 503 -3.37 6.13 11.81
CA VAL A 503 -3.43 7.04 12.96
C VAL A 503 -4.89 7.24 13.38
N ALA A 504 -5.11 7.51 14.67
CA ALA A 504 -6.45 7.75 15.19
C ALA A 504 -7.03 9.10 14.73
N ASP A 505 -6.20 10.14 14.64
CA ASP A 505 -6.59 11.47 14.18
C ASP A 505 -5.63 11.97 13.10
N ILE A 506 -6.06 11.84 11.84
CA ILE A 506 -5.29 12.25 10.66
C ILE A 506 -5.12 13.77 10.54
N ALA A 507 -6.02 14.57 11.16
CA ALA A 507 -5.93 16.02 11.11
C ALA A 507 -4.67 16.51 11.84
N GLN A 508 -4.27 15.83 12.92
CA GLN A 508 -3.04 16.13 13.65
C GLN A 508 -1.80 15.89 12.81
N ILE A 509 -1.76 14.81 12.01
CA ILE A 509 -0.67 14.56 11.06
C ILE A 509 -0.57 15.69 10.02
N GLN A 510 -1.70 16.19 9.53
CA GLN A 510 -1.72 17.32 8.61
C GLN A 510 -1.22 18.62 9.26
N VAL A 511 -1.50 18.84 10.55
CA VAL A 511 -0.94 19.96 11.33
C VAL A 511 0.56 19.81 11.51
N ILE A 512 1.05 18.63 11.90
CA ILE A 512 2.47 18.30 12.06
C ILE A 512 3.24 18.59 10.77
N LYS A 513 2.78 18.04 9.63
CA LYS A 513 3.35 18.31 8.31
C LYS A 513 3.39 19.82 8.01
N ASN A 514 2.29 20.51 8.24
CA ASN A 514 2.18 21.94 7.93
C ASN A 514 3.14 22.80 8.76
N ARG A 515 3.36 22.47 10.04
CA ARG A 515 4.22 23.23 10.95
C ARG A 515 5.70 22.87 10.80
N LEU A 516 6.04 21.59 10.72
CA LEU A 516 7.44 21.14 10.59
C LEU A 516 8.06 21.50 9.24
N TRP A 517 7.30 21.41 8.14
CA TRP A 517 7.91 21.57 6.82
C TRP A 517 7.77 23.01 6.32
N ASN A 518 6.54 23.50 6.18
CA ASN A 518 6.30 24.71 5.41
C ASN A 518 6.81 26.00 6.09
N GLY A 519 6.82 26.07 7.43
CA GLY A 519 7.35 27.23 8.17
C GLY A 519 8.89 27.28 8.12
N PRO A 520 9.58 26.28 8.69
CA PRO A 520 11.04 26.18 8.66
C PRO A 520 11.63 26.24 7.26
N HIS A 521 11.00 25.63 6.25
CA HIS A 521 11.50 25.69 4.87
C HIS A 521 11.53 27.11 4.30
N ALA A 522 10.56 27.95 4.65
CA ALA A 522 10.56 29.35 4.24
C ALA A 522 11.72 30.12 4.90
N ILE A 523 11.97 29.88 6.19
CA ILE A 523 13.09 30.48 6.94
C ILE A 523 14.42 30.09 6.33
N ILE A 524 14.63 28.78 6.08
CA ILE A 524 15.83 28.25 5.44
C ILE A 524 16.03 28.90 4.06
N ALA A 525 14.97 29.00 3.25
CA ALA A 525 15.05 29.61 1.92
C ALA A 525 15.37 31.12 1.95
N TRP A 526 14.81 31.87 2.91
CA TRP A 526 15.15 33.28 3.08
C TRP A 526 16.61 33.45 3.49
N TYR A 527 17.09 32.65 4.45
CA TYR A 527 18.48 32.73 4.89
C TYR A 527 19.45 32.35 3.77
N ALA A 528 19.19 31.23 3.10
CA ALA A 528 19.94 30.77 1.94
C ALA A 528 20.02 31.84 0.85
N SER A 529 18.90 32.47 0.52
CA SER A 529 18.86 33.52 -0.51
C SER A 529 19.64 34.77 -0.10
N LEU A 530 19.60 35.15 1.18
CA LEU A 530 20.37 36.28 1.72
C LEU A 530 21.88 36.02 1.72
N LEU A 531 22.28 34.76 1.85
CA LEU A 531 23.67 34.31 1.71
C LEU A 531 24.12 34.13 0.24
N GLY A 532 23.21 34.29 -0.72
CA GLY A 532 23.52 34.22 -2.15
C GLY A 532 23.35 32.84 -2.80
N TYR A 533 22.70 31.89 -2.13
CA TYR A 533 22.41 30.57 -2.71
C TYR A 533 21.11 30.58 -3.52
N ASP A 534 21.15 29.98 -4.71
CA ASP A 534 19.97 29.84 -5.59
C ASP A 534 19.05 28.67 -5.18
N TRP A 535 19.62 27.61 -4.60
CA TRP A 535 18.94 26.34 -4.33
C TRP A 535 19.06 25.93 -2.86
N VAL A 536 17.97 25.42 -2.28
CA VAL A 536 17.94 25.02 -0.86
C VAL A 536 18.99 23.94 -0.57
N GLY A 537 19.08 22.90 -1.41
CA GLY A 537 20.07 21.82 -1.22
C GLY A 537 21.52 22.28 -1.30
N GLN A 538 21.81 23.29 -2.12
CA GLN A 538 23.16 23.90 -2.15
C GLN A 538 23.45 24.63 -0.84
N ALA A 539 22.48 25.39 -0.34
CA ALA A 539 22.62 26.16 0.90
C ALA A 539 22.78 25.26 2.13
N MET A 540 22.16 24.08 2.14
CA MET A 540 22.30 23.11 3.23
C MET A 540 23.72 22.54 3.40
N GLY A 541 24.64 22.80 2.46
CA GLY A 541 26.06 22.55 2.63
C GLY A 541 26.82 23.64 3.38
N ASP A 542 26.19 24.78 3.71
CA ASP A 542 26.72 25.81 4.59
C ASP A 542 26.35 25.47 6.04
N ASP A 543 27.36 25.40 6.92
CA ASP A 543 27.17 25.07 8.34
C ASP A 543 26.15 26.01 9.00
N ARG A 544 26.13 27.30 8.65
CA ARG A 544 25.18 28.28 9.22
C ARG A 544 23.74 27.93 8.89
N VAL A 545 23.49 27.50 7.65
CA VAL A 545 22.14 27.16 7.17
C VAL A 545 21.69 25.83 7.75
N SER A 546 22.57 24.84 7.78
CA SER A 546 22.27 23.52 8.32
C SER A 546 22.06 23.54 9.84
N GLU A 547 22.85 24.31 10.59
CA GLU A 547 22.66 24.55 12.03
C GLU A 547 21.33 25.25 12.31
N LEU A 548 20.95 26.27 11.52
CA LEU A 548 19.65 26.92 11.66
C LEU A 548 18.51 25.93 11.39
N ALA A 549 18.61 25.11 10.34
CA ALA A 549 17.62 24.11 10.01
C ALA A 549 17.44 23.07 11.14
N GLU A 550 18.55 22.53 11.66
CA GLU A 550 18.55 21.59 12.78
C GLU A 550 17.96 22.24 14.05
N ARG A 551 18.31 23.49 14.36
CA ARG A 551 17.75 24.20 15.50
C ARG A 551 16.23 24.35 15.39
N LEU A 552 15.76 24.89 14.27
CA LEU A 552 14.33 25.13 14.03
C LEU A 552 13.51 23.85 14.22
N ILE A 553 14.03 22.72 13.71
CA ILE A 553 13.32 21.45 13.73
C ILE A 553 13.49 20.74 15.09
N SER A 554 14.73 20.46 15.48
CA SER A 554 15.05 19.55 16.59
C SER A 554 14.93 20.21 17.96
N GLN A 555 15.03 21.55 18.05
CA GLN A 555 15.01 22.27 19.33
C GLN A 555 13.72 23.08 19.55
N GLU A 556 13.06 23.54 18.49
CA GLU A 556 11.93 24.48 18.61
C GLU A 556 10.60 23.85 18.17
N VAL A 557 10.45 23.49 16.89
CA VAL A 557 9.15 23.06 16.34
C VAL A 557 8.78 21.63 16.74
N ALA A 558 9.70 20.66 16.63
CA ALA A 558 9.39 19.27 16.96
C ALA A 558 9.07 19.09 18.46
N PRO A 559 9.86 19.63 19.42
CA PRO A 559 9.52 19.53 20.83
C PRO A 559 8.17 20.18 21.16
N ALA A 560 7.82 21.31 20.54
CA ALA A 560 6.53 21.97 20.75
C ALA A 560 5.35 21.11 20.26
N LEU A 561 5.51 20.41 19.14
CA LEU A 561 4.49 19.49 18.62
C LEU A 561 4.34 18.24 19.51
N VAL A 562 5.46 17.70 20.02
CA VAL A 562 5.43 16.56 20.96
C VAL A 562 4.79 16.97 22.28
N ALA A 563 5.06 18.18 22.78
CA ALA A 563 4.45 18.68 24.00
C ALA A 563 2.92 18.91 23.84
N GLU A 564 2.47 19.35 22.67
CA GLU A 564 1.03 19.46 22.37
C GLU A 564 0.36 18.10 22.26
N ASN A 565 1.06 17.11 21.70
CA ASN A 565 0.53 15.76 21.55
C ASN A 565 1.64 14.70 21.64
N ALA A 566 1.77 14.10 22.83
CA ALA A 566 2.78 13.11 23.12
C ALA A 566 2.59 11.81 22.31
N ASP A 567 1.36 11.45 21.98
CA ASP A 567 1.04 10.23 21.20
C ASP A 567 1.58 10.32 19.77
N MET A 568 1.83 11.53 19.26
CA MET A 568 2.37 11.78 17.92
C MET A 568 3.90 11.87 17.88
N ALA A 569 4.60 11.56 18.98
CA ALA A 569 6.05 11.72 19.06
C ALA A 569 6.82 10.94 17.98
N GLU A 570 6.36 9.74 17.60
CA GLU A 570 6.97 8.98 16.50
C GLU A 570 6.77 9.66 15.16
N ALA A 571 5.54 10.06 14.82
CA ALA A 571 5.26 10.77 13.59
C ALA A 571 6.07 12.07 13.50
N VAL A 572 6.14 12.86 14.58
CA VAL A 572 6.94 14.09 14.64
C VAL A 572 8.42 13.82 14.34
N ARG A 573 9.01 12.77 14.94
CA ARG A 573 10.40 12.36 14.65
C ARG A 573 10.60 11.98 13.18
N ASP A 574 9.69 11.19 12.61
CA ASP A 574 9.75 10.76 11.21
C ASP A 574 9.64 11.95 10.25
N PHE A 575 8.71 12.87 10.52
CA PHE A 575 8.55 14.09 9.72
C PHE A 575 9.77 15.01 9.83
N ALA A 576 10.37 15.13 11.01
CA ALA A 576 11.57 15.95 11.25
C ALA A 576 12.79 15.41 10.49
N SER A 577 13.09 14.12 10.62
CA SER A 577 14.22 13.50 9.93
C SER A 577 14.07 13.56 8.42
N THR A 578 12.87 13.24 7.91
CA THR A 578 12.54 13.30 6.47
C THR A 578 12.68 14.71 5.92
N PHE A 579 12.26 15.72 6.69
CA PHE A 579 12.38 17.12 6.29
C PHE A 579 13.83 17.56 6.09
N LEU A 580 14.67 17.29 7.09
CA LEU A 580 16.07 17.70 7.07
C LEU A 580 16.84 17.02 5.93
N GLU A 581 16.61 15.72 5.75
CA GLU A 581 17.21 14.97 4.63
C GLU A 581 16.74 15.49 3.27
N ARG A 582 15.46 15.85 3.17
CA ARG A 582 14.93 16.46 1.96
C ARG A 582 15.56 17.83 1.68
N CYS A 583 15.74 18.68 2.68
CA CYS A 583 16.41 19.95 2.50
C CYS A 583 17.83 19.74 1.95
N LYS A 584 18.60 18.78 2.50
CA LYS A 584 19.96 18.45 2.05
C LYS A 584 20.03 17.98 0.59
N THR A 585 19.01 17.27 0.13
CA THR A 585 18.98 16.69 -1.24
C THR A 585 18.26 17.58 -2.27
N SER A 586 17.81 18.77 -1.89
CA SER A 586 16.96 19.64 -2.71
C SER A 586 17.72 20.54 -3.71
N PHE A 587 18.48 19.93 -4.64
CA PHE A 587 19.29 20.67 -5.62
C PHE A 587 18.49 21.28 -6.80
N LYS A 588 17.16 21.13 -6.79
CA LYS A 588 16.25 21.66 -7.84
C LYS A 588 15.11 22.49 -7.27
N ASP A 589 15.17 22.85 -6.00
CA ASP A 589 14.18 23.71 -5.37
C ASP A 589 14.72 25.14 -5.17
N PRO A 590 14.29 26.12 -5.99
CA PRO A 590 14.83 27.47 -5.92
C PRO A 590 14.42 28.17 -4.62
N CYS A 591 15.38 28.82 -3.95
CA CYS A 591 15.13 29.64 -2.76
C CYS A 591 14.04 30.70 -3.00
N ALA A 592 14.05 31.35 -4.16
CA ALA A 592 13.04 32.35 -4.54
C ALA A 592 11.61 31.77 -4.60
N ARG A 593 11.47 30.53 -5.12
CA ARG A 593 10.17 29.84 -5.21
C ARG A 593 9.67 29.46 -3.82
N VAL A 594 10.55 28.96 -2.96
CA VAL A 594 10.20 28.57 -1.59
C VAL A 594 9.91 29.80 -0.74
N GLY A 595 10.68 30.89 -0.92
CA GLY A 595 10.63 32.13 -0.14
C GLY A 595 9.51 33.12 -0.51
N ARG A 596 8.88 33.00 -1.69
CA ARG A 596 7.80 33.90 -2.17
C ARG A 596 6.64 34.09 -1.17
N ASP A 597 5.86 35.14 -1.34
CA ASP A 597 4.71 35.47 -0.48
C ASP A 597 5.11 35.60 1.03
N PRO A 598 6.10 36.47 1.35
CA PRO A 598 6.59 36.62 2.72
C PRO A 598 5.57 37.21 3.69
N LEU A 599 4.70 38.12 3.23
CA LEU A 599 3.72 38.78 4.08
C LEU A 599 2.68 37.76 4.58
N ARG A 600 2.22 36.84 3.71
CA ARG A 600 1.34 35.75 4.08
C ARG A 600 1.96 34.87 5.16
N LYS A 601 3.23 34.49 4.99
CA LYS A 601 3.92 33.57 5.92
C LYS A 601 4.20 34.16 7.29
N LEU A 602 4.23 35.50 7.40
CA LEU A 602 4.40 36.25 8.64
C LEU A 602 3.07 36.60 9.33
N GLN A 603 1.93 36.04 8.90
CA GLN A 603 0.67 36.18 9.62
C GLN A 603 0.70 35.41 10.95
N ARG A 604 0.05 35.94 12.00
CA ARG A 604 -0.02 35.30 13.32
C ARG A 604 -0.55 33.86 13.26
N ASN A 605 -1.58 33.65 12.44
CA ASN A 605 -2.22 32.35 12.27
C ASN A 605 -1.48 31.43 11.28
N GLU A 606 -0.35 31.87 10.72
CA GLU A 606 0.48 31.10 9.80
C GLU A 606 1.67 30.44 10.50
N ARG A 607 2.33 29.54 9.78
CA ARG A 607 3.16 28.47 10.34
C ARG A 607 4.42 28.91 11.09
N ILE A 608 4.86 30.16 10.95
CA ILE A 608 6.02 30.68 11.70
C ILE A 608 5.56 31.18 13.07
N LEU A 609 4.73 32.23 13.10
CA LEU A 609 4.27 32.84 14.34
C LEU A 609 3.38 31.91 15.17
N SER A 610 2.52 31.11 14.54
CA SER A 610 1.72 30.11 15.27
C SER A 610 2.57 28.96 15.87
N SER A 611 3.77 28.70 15.34
CA SER A 611 4.71 27.74 15.95
C SER A 611 5.41 28.34 17.17
N ILE A 612 5.68 29.65 17.15
CA ILE A 612 6.16 30.39 18.32
C ILE A 612 5.12 30.33 19.45
N ASP A 613 3.85 30.58 19.13
CA ASP A 613 2.76 30.51 20.12
C ASP A 613 2.65 29.12 20.76
N LEU A 614 2.77 28.08 19.93
CA LEU A 614 2.74 26.70 20.39
C LEU A 614 3.91 26.39 21.32
N ALA A 615 5.11 26.80 20.95
CA ALA A 615 6.31 26.58 21.76
C ALA A 615 6.21 27.34 23.09
N HIS A 616 5.80 28.61 23.07
CA HIS A 616 5.60 29.43 24.26
C HIS A 616 4.52 28.85 25.19
N LYS A 617 3.42 28.31 24.63
CA LYS A 617 2.39 27.59 25.42
C LYS A 617 3.00 26.47 26.27
N HIS A 618 4.06 25.83 25.79
CA HIS A 618 4.76 24.73 26.45
C HIS A 618 6.10 25.13 27.09
N GLY A 619 6.38 26.42 27.21
CA GLY A 619 7.62 26.92 27.84
C GLY A 619 8.91 26.64 27.05
N ILE A 620 8.81 26.44 25.73
CA ILE A 620 9.95 26.22 24.84
C ILE A 620 10.38 27.56 24.25
N GLU A 621 11.67 27.86 24.34
CA GLU A 621 12.25 29.08 23.75
C GLU A 621 12.38 28.96 22.23
N THR A 622 12.10 30.06 21.51
CA THR A 622 12.10 30.07 20.04
C THR A 622 12.96 31.15 19.38
N PRO A 623 14.25 31.29 19.74
CA PRO A 623 15.12 32.31 19.16
C PRO A 623 15.35 32.10 17.65
N GLY A 624 15.35 30.85 17.16
CA GLY A 624 15.50 30.52 15.74
C GLY A 624 14.27 30.92 14.92
N LEU A 625 13.05 30.66 15.41
CA LEU A 625 11.83 31.10 14.74
C LEU A 625 11.69 32.64 14.75
N ALA A 626 12.07 33.30 15.85
CA ALA A 626 12.10 34.77 15.92
C ALA A 626 13.12 35.36 14.92
N PHE A 627 14.31 34.77 14.84
CA PHE A 627 15.31 35.09 13.81
C PHE A 627 14.76 34.85 12.40
N GLY A 628 14.02 33.76 12.19
CA GLY A 628 13.36 33.46 10.93
C GLY A 628 12.32 34.49 10.49
N ALA A 629 11.56 35.06 11.43
CA ALA A 629 10.64 36.16 11.12
C ALA A 629 11.41 37.42 10.68
N ALA A 630 12.53 37.73 11.33
CA ALA A 630 13.41 38.83 10.94
C ALA A 630 14.00 38.62 9.53
N LEU A 631 14.45 37.40 9.23
CA LEU A 631 14.93 37.01 7.90
C LEU A 631 13.86 37.22 6.82
N GLY A 632 12.60 36.90 7.09
CA GLY A 632 11.50 37.10 6.14
C GLY A 632 11.30 38.58 5.77
N ILE A 633 11.36 39.47 6.76
CA ILE A 633 11.29 40.92 6.53
C ILE A 633 12.53 41.38 5.75
N HIS A 634 13.72 40.95 6.16
CA HIS A 634 14.97 41.34 5.51
C HIS A 634 15.07 40.85 4.05
N TYR A 635 14.63 39.62 3.78
CA TYR A 635 14.48 39.06 2.45
C TYR A 635 13.52 39.89 1.60
N ALA A 636 12.35 40.27 2.14
CA ALA A 636 11.37 41.07 1.43
C ALA A 636 11.94 42.44 1.03
N LEU A 637 12.67 43.11 1.92
CA LEU A 637 13.34 44.39 1.63
C LEU A 637 14.42 44.26 0.53
N ARG A 638 15.04 43.09 0.41
CA ARG A 638 16.07 42.75 -0.58
C ARG A 638 15.53 42.22 -1.89
N CYS A 639 14.27 41.81 -1.92
CA CYS A 639 13.67 41.18 -3.10
C CYS A 639 13.76 42.14 -4.29
N LYS A 640 14.48 41.74 -5.34
CA LYS A 640 14.65 42.54 -6.57
C LYS A 640 13.47 42.40 -7.53
N ASP A 641 12.64 41.38 -7.34
CA ASP A 641 11.47 41.16 -8.20
C ASP A 641 10.38 42.19 -7.86
N SER A 642 10.15 43.12 -8.79
CA SER A 642 9.10 44.12 -8.66
C SER A 642 7.69 43.52 -8.79
N LYS A 643 7.56 42.27 -9.24
CA LYS A 643 6.27 41.56 -9.36
C LYS A 643 5.84 40.88 -8.06
N ASP A 644 6.72 40.73 -7.07
CA ASP A 644 6.35 40.18 -5.76
C ASP A 644 5.62 41.25 -4.93
N LEU A 645 4.29 41.30 -5.09
CA LEU A 645 3.43 42.31 -4.45
C LEU A 645 3.52 42.29 -2.92
N GLU A 646 3.74 41.12 -2.31
CA GLU A 646 3.85 40.98 -0.86
C GLU A 646 5.17 41.58 -0.35
N ALA A 647 6.29 41.31 -1.04
CA ALA A 647 7.57 41.93 -0.71
C ALA A 647 7.51 43.46 -0.87
N GLN A 648 6.83 43.97 -1.91
CA GLN A 648 6.62 45.41 -2.08
C GLN A 648 5.74 46.02 -0.98
N THR A 649 4.78 45.26 -0.46
CA THR A 649 3.93 45.69 0.66
C THR A 649 4.74 45.82 1.95
N ILE A 650 5.60 44.84 2.25
CA ILE A 650 6.53 44.91 3.39
C ILE A 650 7.46 46.12 3.26
N LYS A 651 8.04 46.37 2.08
CA LYS A 651 8.89 47.55 1.83
C LYS A 651 8.17 48.85 2.12
N ARG A 652 6.93 48.98 1.64
CA ARG A 652 6.11 50.16 1.86
C ARG A 652 5.82 50.38 3.35
N LEU A 653 5.34 49.34 4.05
CA LEU A 653 5.06 49.40 5.48
C LEU A 653 6.30 49.80 6.30
N TYR A 654 7.46 49.23 5.95
CA TYR A 654 8.72 49.57 6.61
C TYR A 654 9.12 51.03 6.35
N GLN A 655 9.10 51.50 5.10
CA GLN A 655 9.55 52.84 4.72
C GLN A 655 8.61 53.95 5.20
N GLU A 656 7.29 53.78 5.05
CA GLU A 656 6.30 54.79 5.42
C GLU A 656 6.21 55.01 6.94
N ASN A 657 6.68 54.04 7.74
CA ASN A 657 6.65 54.09 9.20
C ASN A 657 8.04 54.29 9.82
N GLY A 658 8.93 54.99 9.11
CA GLY A 658 10.25 55.37 9.64
C GLY A 658 11.18 54.18 9.89
N GLU A 659 11.19 53.22 8.97
CA GLU A 659 12.03 52.01 9.04
C GLU A 659 11.69 51.10 10.23
N SER A 660 10.40 51.04 10.59
CA SER A 660 9.92 50.25 11.73
C SER A 660 9.57 48.80 11.35
N VAL A 661 10.27 47.85 11.99
CA VAL A 661 9.94 46.41 11.95
C VAL A 661 8.61 46.14 12.65
N GLU A 662 8.34 46.83 13.77
CA GLU A 662 7.09 46.72 14.51
C GLU A 662 5.88 47.06 13.62
N ALA A 663 5.98 48.09 12.78
CA ALA A 663 4.90 48.48 11.86
C ALA A 663 4.58 47.39 10.82
N VAL A 664 5.59 46.61 10.40
CA VAL A 664 5.37 45.45 9.52
C VAL A 664 4.68 44.32 10.27
N LEU A 665 5.15 43.99 11.48
CA LEU A 665 4.64 42.87 12.28
C LEU A 665 3.21 43.11 12.82
N THR A 666 2.88 44.35 13.12
CA THR A 666 1.59 44.75 13.72
C THR A 666 0.56 45.23 12.67
N HIS A 667 0.85 45.02 11.38
CA HIS A 667 -0.02 45.43 10.29
C HIS A 667 -1.44 44.86 10.42
N LYS A 668 -2.46 45.71 10.22
CA LYS A 668 -3.89 45.35 10.28
C LYS A 668 -4.63 45.72 8.99
N GLY A 669 -4.13 45.25 7.84
CA GLY A 669 -4.73 45.48 6.53
C GLY A 669 -5.72 44.40 6.08
N ASP A 670 -6.00 44.37 4.78
CA ASP A 670 -6.77 43.30 4.12
C ASP A 670 -5.84 42.35 3.38
N TYR A 671 -6.14 41.05 3.44
CA TYR A 671 -5.46 40.01 2.69
C TYR A 671 -6.48 39.07 2.05
N ASN A 672 -6.68 39.23 0.74
CA ASN A 672 -7.66 38.48 -0.06
C ASN A 672 -9.12 38.59 0.47
N GLY A 673 -9.54 39.79 0.88
CA GLY A 673 -10.90 40.05 1.38
C GLY A 673 -11.14 39.59 2.82
N LYS A 674 -10.06 39.35 3.59
CA LYS A 674 -10.10 39.03 5.01
C LYS A 674 -9.13 39.92 5.79
N PRO A 675 -9.43 40.26 7.06
CA PRO A 675 -8.48 40.99 7.90
C PRO A 675 -7.14 40.26 8.02
N TYR A 676 -6.04 40.99 7.83
CA TYR A 676 -4.69 40.48 8.04
C TYR A 676 -4.41 40.35 9.54
N PRO A 677 -4.08 39.14 10.05
CA PRO A 677 -3.83 38.94 11.48
C PRO A 677 -2.37 39.23 11.82
N GLY A 678 -2.05 40.51 12.08
CA GLY A 678 -0.76 40.94 12.63
C GLY A 678 -0.62 40.66 14.13
N LEU A 679 0.59 40.86 14.66
CA LEU A 679 0.88 40.78 16.10
C LEU A 679 0.19 41.92 16.88
N ASP A 680 -0.12 41.67 18.15
CA ASP A 680 -0.60 42.71 19.05
C ASP A 680 0.59 43.50 19.63
N PRO A 681 0.65 44.82 19.45
CA PRO A 681 1.81 45.62 19.87
C PRO A 681 2.05 45.57 21.39
N VAL A 682 1.00 45.34 22.20
CA VAL A 682 1.11 45.30 23.66
C VAL A 682 1.29 43.87 24.14
N GLY A 683 0.45 42.95 23.67
CA GLY A 683 0.45 41.55 24.06
C GLY A 683 1.67 40.77 23.57
N ASP A 684 2.21 41.12 22.40
CA ASP A 684 3.36 40.46 21.79
C ASP A 684 4.64 41.30 21.85
N ALA A 685 4.70 42.35 22.70
CA ALA A 685 5.82 43.29 22.78
C ALA A 685 7.20 42.62 22.90
N THR A 686 7.32 41.59 23.75
CA THR A 686 8.58 40.82 23.93
C THR A 686 9.01 40.12 22.64
N LEU A 687 8.06 39.53 21.90
CA LEU A 687 8.33 38.86 20.64
C LEU A 687 8.71 39.86 19.55
N ILE A 688 7.99 40.98 19.47
CA ILE A 688 8.29 42.08 18.54
C ILE A 688 9.72 42.58 18.77
N GLU A 689 10.11 42.82 20.01
CA GLU A 689 11.46 43.29 20.34
C GLU A 689 12.52 42.24 20.01
N ALA A 690 12.26 40.95 20.25
CA ALA A 690 13.16 39.87 19.86
C ALA A 690 13.36 39.81 18.33
N ILE A 691 12.29 39.95 17.54
CA ILE A 691 12.37 39.96 16.07
C ILE A 691 13.10 41.22 15.58
N ALA A 692 12.78 42.40 16.14
CA ALA A 692 13.42 43.66 15.79
C ALA A 692 14.93 43.65 16.14
N GLY A 693 15.31 43.07 17.28
CA GLY A 693 16.71 42.87 17.68
C GLY A 693 17.49 42.02 16.68
N ASN A 694 16.94 40.87 16.30
CA ASN A 694 17.52 40.00 15.27
C ASN A 694 17.66 40.72 13.92
N PHE A 695 16.65 41.51 13.53
CA PHE A 695 16.70 42.29 12.29
C PHE A 695 17.81 43.35 12.29
N ARG A 696 18.02 44.06 13.41
CA ARG A 696 19.12 45.03 13.55
C ARG A 696 20.48 44.36 13.44
N GLN A 697 20.65 43.17 14.02
CA GLN A 697 21.89 42.40 13.89
C GLN A 697 22.17 42.01 12.44
N LEU A 698 21.15 41.54 11.70
CA LEU A 698 21.27 41.21 10.28
C LEU A 698 21.72 42.41 9.43
N GLN A 699 21.25 43.62 9.74
CA GLN A 699 21.71 44.84 9.07
C GLN A 699 23.19 45.14 9.39
N GLN A 700 23.61 45.01 10.65
CA GLN A 700 24.98 45.32 11.09
C GLN A 700 26.04 44.35 10.54
N GLU A 701 25.77 43.04 10.56
CA GLU A 701 26.68 42.02 10.01
C GLU A 701 26.93 42.25 8.52
N GLN A 702 25.93 42.80 7.85
CA GLN A 702 26.01 43.07 6.44
C GLN A 702 26.72 44.36 6.09
N ASP A 703 26.50 45.44 6.86
CA ASP A 703 27.30 46.65 6.74
C ASP A 703 28.78 46.32 6.94
N SER A 704 29.09 45.41 7.86
CA SER A 704 30.44 44.90 8.11
C SER A 704 31.01 44.12 6.90
N LEU A 705 30.22 43.27 6.25
CA LEU A 705 30.61 42.55 5.02
C LEU A 705 30.76 43.49 3.80
N MET A 706 29.95 44.55 3.70
CA MET A 706 30.06 45.57 2.64
C MET A 706 31.28 46.46 2.83
N TYR A 707 31.68 46.74 4.07
CA TYR A 707 32.91 47.48 4.40
C TYR A 707 34.18 46.64 4.20
N ALA A 708 34.13 45.31 4.40
CA ALA A 708 35.27 44.42 4.16
C ALA A 708 35.50 44.07 2.68
N ALA A 709 34.50 44.31 1.81
CA ALA A 709 34.57 44.10 0.36
C ALA A 709 34.92 45.37 -0.44
N LYS A 710 35.10 46.50 0.24
CA LYS A 710 35.68 47.75 -0.29
C LYS A 710 37.13 47.86 0.14
#